data_AF-A0A412CUR2-F1
#
_entry.id   AF-A0A412CUR2-F1
#
_cell.length_a   1.000
_cell.length_b   1.000
_cell.length_c   1.000
_cell.angle_alpha   90.00
_cell.angle_beta   90.00
_cell.angle_gamma   90.00
#
_symmetry.space_group_name_H-M   'P 1'
#
loop_
_entity.id
_entity.type
_entity.pdbx_description
1 polymer ?
#
loop_
_entity_poly.entity_id
_entity_poly.type
_entity_poly.pdbx_seq_one_letter_code
_entity_poly.pdbx_strand_id
1 'polypeptide(L)'
;MKRKLIYIFWCWLSSILLFMACDDMEDKPFTSGIMGDPTETGTAELYVLCEGLFNQNNSSLARFSFGNQQMGRDYFKAVNHRGLGDTANDMAIYGSKVYVVVNISSTVEVIDFRTGTSLKQIQMQAENGSSRQPRYIAFHKEKAYVCCYDGTVARIDTTSLFIDAITSVGRNPDGICIQNEKLYISNSGGLDYSSGLGVDNTVSVVDIATFKESSKITVGPNPGKIIAGPDETVYVATRGEDIEAGDYNFVKIDCRTNKVTQSNEKVQNFAIDGDIAYLYNYNYTTQTSSIKMFNLKTEETIRENFITDGTVIKTPYGININPYSNNVYITEARDYTTYGDLLCFNQQGQLMFRLNNIGLNPNTIAFSDKASQSNIDDNDDDTENPLAFANKVWEYRPAPGQFINTTTSAYKDGFTYDEILEEATRRIQQKSLITLGGFGGYIILGFPQPIPNVTGEYDFKVRGNAYYNLKTGTGELGGSAEPGIVFVSKDVNGNGKPDDEWYELKGSEYGKDTETRGYEITYYRPNPANQNVFWKDNKENEGYILRNSYHNQESYYPLWVEDDEITFQGTRLKDNAVLENGLWVGYCYPWGYADNHPNTKEGSNFKIDWAVDSNGTPADLDQIDFVKIMTAVNQDAGQMGEISTEVTTVENLHFKK
;
A
#
# COMPACT_ATOMS: atom_id res chain seq x y z
N MET A 1 12.51 -42.05 30.59
CA MET A 1 11.69 -42.72 29.54
C MET A 1 10.29 -42.13 29.33
N LYS A 2 9.91 -41.02 29.99
CA LYS A 2 8.66 -40.26 29.79
C LYS A 2 8.85 -38.91 29.06
N ARG A 3 9.98 -38.75 28.34
CA ARG A 3 10.42 -37.45 27.78
C ARG A 3 10.69 -37.48 26.27
N LYS A 4 10.22 -38.53 25.58
CA LYS A 4 10.50 -38.82 24.15
C LYS A 4 9.24 -38.98 23.28
N LEU A 5 8.06 -38.55 23.76
CA LEU A 5 6.78 -38.76 23.08
C LEU A 5 5.91 -37.49 22.94
N ILE A 6 6.46 -36.30 23.23
CA ILE A 6 5.69 -35.03 23.27
C ILE A 6 6.00 -34.07 22.10
N TYR A 7 7.09 -34.26 21.36
CA TYR A 7 7.48 -33.32 20.28
C TYR A 7 7.06 -33.75 18.86
N ILE A 8 6.35 -34.87 18.72
CA ILE A 8 5.68 -35.27 17.46
C ILE A 8 4.27 -34.64 17.37
N PHE A 9 3.83 -33.93 18.41
CA PHE A 9 2.44 -33.46 18.56
C PHE A 9 2.17 -32.04 18.04
N TRP A 10 3.18 -31.29 17.57
CA TRP A 10 2.98 -29.95 16.98
C TRP A 10 2.63 -29.98 15.49
N CYS A 11 2.58 -31.17 14.88
CA CYS A 11 1.88 -31.40 13.62
C CYS A 11 0.49 -32.04 13.81
N TRP A 12 0.02 -32.22 15.06
CA TRP A 12 -1.16 -33.04 15.41
C TRP A 12 -2.03 -32.46 16.54
N LEU A 13 -2.06 -31.13 16.75
CA LEU A 13 -2.93 -30.51 17.76
C LEU A 13 -4.25 -29.96 17.19
N SER A 14 -4.99 -30.78 16.44
CA SER A 14 -6.37 -30.44 16.01
C SER A 14 -7.37 -31.59 16.09
N SER A 15 -7.03 -32.71 16.76
CA SER A 15 -8.01 -33.77 17.01
C SER A 15 -7.77 -34.49 18.35
N ILE A 16 -8.52 -34.05 19.37
CA ILE A 16 -9.19 -34.80 20.45
C ILE A 16 -9.33 -33.85 21.66
N LEU A 17 -10.40 -33.05 21.64
CA LEU A 17 -11.17 -32.63 22.80
C LEU A 17 -12.66 -32.64 22.40
N LEU A 18 -13.16 -33.83 22.06
CA LEU A 18 -14.59 -34.12 22.10
C LEU A 18 -14.95 -34.56 23.52
N PHE A 19 -16.10 -34.09 23.99
CA PHE A 19 -16.78 -34.37 25.26
C PHE A 19 -16.39 -33.51 26.47
N MET A 20 -16.80 -32.24 26.45
CA MET A 20 -17.88 -31.71 27.32
C MET A 20 -18.01 -30.20 27.12
N ALA A 21 -18.94 -29.79 26.26
CA ALA A 21 -19.53 -28.46 26.31
C ALA A 21 -20.95 -28.58 25.73
N CYS A 22 -21.90 -28.96 26.60
CA CYS A 22 -23.29 -28.63 26.35
C CYS A 22 -23.48 -27.15 26.65
N ASP A 23 -23.94 -26.43 25.63
CA ASP A 23 -25.06 -25.50 25.67
C ASP A 23 -24.91 -24.18 26.44
N ASP A 24 -24.64 -23.13 25.66
CA ASP A 24 -25.50 -21.95 25.57
C ASP A 24 -25.24 -21.34 24.17
N MET A 25 -26.10 -21.71 23.20
CA MET A 25 -26.23 -20.97 21.94
C MET A 25 -27.30 -19.90 22.10
N GLU A 26 -27.00 -18.82 22.84
CA GLU A 26 -27.59 -17.53 22.52
C GLU A 26 -26.93 -17.03 21.22
N ASP A 27 -27.68 -17.12 20.12
CA ASP A 27 -27.41 -16.42 18.87
C ASP A 27 -27.27 -14.92 19.16
N LYS A 28 -26.03 -14.48 19.40
CA LYS A 28 -25.74 -13.04 19.45
C LYS A 28 -26.01 -12.48 18.06
N PRO A 29 -26.76 -11.36 17.97
CA PRO A 29 -27.11 -10.78 16.68
C PRO A 29 -25.85 -10.43 15.88
N PHE A 30 -25.86 -10.92 14.65
CA PHE A 30 -24.85 -10.72 13.62
C PHE A 30 -24.70 -9.23 13.29
N THR A 31 -23.53 -8.64 13.57
CA THR A 31 -23.16 -7.30 13.12
C THR A 31 -22.27 -7.39 11.87
N SER A 32 -22.66 -6.67 10.82
CA SER A 32 -21.93 -6.57 9.55
C SER A 32 -20.48 -6.10 9.77
N GLY A 33 -19.57 -6.70 9.01
CA GLY A 33 -18.17 -6.96 9.38
C GLY A 33 -17.15 -5.87 9.07
N ILE A 34 -17.50 -4.59 9.23
CA ILE A 34 -16.57 -3.47 9.07
C ILE A 34 -16.74 -2.52 10.26
N MET A 35 -15.66 -2.17 10.92
CA MET A 35 -15.63 -1.10 11.94
C MET A 35 -14.70 0.01 11.47
N GLY A 36 -15.13 1.27 11.62
CA GLY A 36 -14.38 2.43 11.11
C GLY A 36 -14.81 2.82 9.70
N ASP A 37 -14.04 3.72 9.08
CA ASP A 37 -14.24 4.20 7.72
C ASP A 37 -13.26 3.45 6.80
N PRO A 38 -13.70 2.44 6.03
CA PRO A 38 -12.83 1.60 5.21
C PRO A 38 -12.44 2.31 3.92
N THR A 39 -11.85 3.49 4.04
CA THR A 39 -11.28 4.25 2.93
C THR A 39 -9.78 4.03 2.88
N GLU A 40 -9.24 4.00 1.66
CA GLU A 40 -7.82 3.83 1.42
C GLU A 40 -7.37 4.66 0.23
N THR A 41 -6.14 5.14 0.32
CA THR A 41 -5.50 6.01 -0.64
C THR A 41 -4.76 5.20 -1.69
N GLY A 42 -4.91 5.59 -2.97
CA GLY A 42 -4.17 4.99 -4.09
C GLY A 42 -4.44 3.50 -4.32
N THR A 43 -5.37 2.91 -3.57
CA THR A 43 -5.66 1.48 -3.57
C THR A 43 -7.12 1.27 -3.94
N ALA A 44 -7.36 0.64 -5.08
CA ALA A 44 -8.71 0.27 -5.49
C ALA A 44 -9.18 -0.99 -4.76
N GLU A 45 -8.28 -1.96 -4.54
CA GLU A 45 -8.62 -3.25 -3.93
C GLU A 45 -7.49 -3.80 -3.06
N LEU A 46 -7.88 -4.56 -2.04
CA LEU A 46 -6.98 -5.47 -1.34
C LEU A 46 -7.47 -6.91 -1.40
N TYR A 47 -6.52 -7.83 -1.32
CA TYR A 47 -6.72 -9.27 -1.34
C TYR A 47 -6.08 -9.86 -0.09
N VAL A 48 -6.84 -10.60 0.70
CA VAL A 48 -6.35 -11.22 1.94
C VAL A 48 -6.35 -12.73 1.75
N LEU A 49 -5.16 -13.32 1.79
CA LEU A 49 -5.01 -14.77 1.77
C LEU A 49 -5.23 -15.34 3.17
N CYS A 50 -6.09 -16.35 3.24
CA CYS A 50 -6.37 -17.09 4.46
C CYS A 50 -5.81 -18.49 4.34
N GLU A 51 -4.91 -18.85 5.26
CA GLU A 51 -4.22 -20.14 5.25
C GLU A 51 -5.19 -21.31 5.34
N GLY A 52 -6.27 -21.16 6.09
CA GLY A 52 -7.15 -22.26 6.45
C GLY A 52 -6.56 -23.10 7.59
N LEU A 53 -6.97 -24.36 7.65
CA LEU A 53 -6.50 -25.34 8.60
C LEU A 53 -5.84 -26.50 7.85
N PHE A 54 -4.73 -26.98 8.41
CA PHE A 54 -3.99 -28.10 7.87
C PHE A 54 -4.87 -29.33 7.60
N ASN A 55 -4.81 -29.87 6.38
CA ASN A 55 -5.58 -31.04 5.92
C ASN A 55 -7.11 -30.86 5.92
N GLN A 56 -7.61 -29.63 5.94
CA GLN A 56 -9.05 -29.33 5.84
C GLN A 56 -9.48 -28.79 4.48
N ASN A 57 -8.53 -28.51 3.57
CA ASN A 57 -8.79 -28.00 2.22
C ASN A 57 -9.75 -26.79 2.19
N ASN A 58 -9.50 -25.83 3.08
CA ASN A 58 -10.37 -24.69 3.35
C ASN A 58 -9.62 -23.35 3.34
N SER A 59 -8.49 -23.26 2.62
CA SER A 59 -7.88 -21.97 2.32
C SER A 59 -8.84 -21.13 1.49
N SER A 60 -8.85 -19.82 1.73
CA SER A 60 -9.70 -18.88 1.02
C SER A 60 -8.93 -17.64 0.62
N LEU A 61 -9.42 -16.96 -0.41
CA LEU A 61 -8.94 -15.65 -0.81
C LEU A 61 -10.07 -14.66 -0.62
N ALA A 62 -9.93 -13.74 0.31
CA ALA A 62 -10.86 -12.64 0.46
C ALA A 62 -10.46 -11.47 -0.43
N ARG A 63 -11.44 -10.72 -0.92
CA ARG A 63 -11.26 -9.46 -1.65
C ARG A 63 -12.07 -8.37 -0.97
N PHE A 64 -11.50 -7.19 -0.85
CA PHE A 64 -12.20 -5.97 -0.45
C PHE A 64 -11.99 -4.91 -1.53
N SER A 65 -13.09 -4.33 -2.02
CA SER A 65 -13.06 -3.22 -2.97
C SER A 65 -13.35 -1.92 -2.23
N PHE A 66 -12.42 -0.97 -2.29
CA PHE A 66 -12.56 0.33 -1.64
C PHE A 66 -13.58 1.22 -2.37
N GLY A 67 -13.75 1.02 -3.68
CA GLY A 67 -14.65 1.84 -4.50
C GLY A 67 -16.14 1.66 -4.18
N ASN A 68 -16.56 0.44 -3.83
CA ASN A 68 -17.95 0.12 -3.45
C ASN A 68 -18.08 -0.40 -2.00
N GLN A 69 -16.96 -0.46 -1.26
CA GLN A 69 -16.85 -0.98 0.11
C GLN A 69 -17.38 -2.41 0.29
N GLN A 70 -17.34 -3.23 -0.77
CA GLN A 70 -17.81 -4.61 -0.73
C GLN A 70 -16.70 -5.59 -0.38
N MET A 71 -17.03 -6.57 0.47
CA MET A 71 -16.14 -7.65 0.88
C MET A 71 -16.65 -9.00 0.35
N GLY A 72 -15.86 -9.64 -0.52
CA GLY A 72 -16.01 -11.05 -0.87
C GLY A 72 -15.09 -11.93 -0.03
N ARG A 73 -15.63 -12.62 0.99
CA ARG A 73 -14.82 -13.43 1.93
C ARG A 73 -14.10 -14.62 1.29
N ASP A 74 -14.75 -15.26 0.31
CA ASP A 74 -14.17 -16.35 -0.48
C ASP A 74 -14.34 -16.04 -1.97
N TYR A 75 -13.65 -14.97 -2.38
CA TYR A 75 -13.65 -14.44 -3.73
C TYR A 75 -13.27 -15.51 -4.76
N PHE A 76 -12.24 -16.30 -4.47
CA PHE A 76 -11.79 -17.35 -5.38
C PHE A 76 -12.88 -18.39 -5.64
N LYS A 77 -13.52 -18.92 -4.59
CA LYS A 77 -14.59 -19.91 -4.73
C LYS A 77 -15.82 -19.33 -5.41
N ALA A 78 -16.14 -18.06 -5.14
CA ALA A 78 -17.26 -17.38 -5.77
C ALA A 78 -17.08 -17.25 -7.29
N VAL A 79 -15.87 -16.90 -7.77
CA VAL A 79 -15.57 -16.81 -9.21
C VAL A 79 -15.39 -18.18 -9.87
N ASN A 80 -14.63 -19.08 -9.22
CA ASN A 80 -14.13 -20.30 -9.87
C ASN A 80 -14.91 -21.57 -9.51
N HIS A 81 -15.90 -21.45 -8.61
CA HIS A 81 -16.78 -22.53 -8.18
C HIS A 81 -16.06 -23.78 -7.65
N ARG A 82 -14.84 -23.61 -7.12
CA ARG A 82 -14.05 -24.64 -6.44
C ARG A 82 -13.21 -24.04 -5.31
N GLY A 83 -12.76 -24.88 -4.38
CA GLY A 83 -11.84 -24.47 -3.31
C GLY A 83 -10.46 -24.08 -3.85
N LEU A 84 -9.80 -23.17 -3.14
CA LEU A 84 -8.44 -22.71 -3.46
C LEU A 84 -7.40 -23.80 -3.17
N GLY A 85 -7.62 -24.56 -2.09
CA GLY A 85 -6.78 -25.68 -1.69
C GLY A 85 -6.55 -25.70 -0.18
N ASP A 86 -5.40 -26.25 0.20
CA ASP A 86 -5.03 -26.52 1.58
C ASP A 86 -3.71 -25.85 1.95
N THR A 87 -3.74 -25.08 3.03
CA THR A 87 -2.61 -24.35 3.60
C THR A 87 -1.98 -23.39 2.59
N ALA A 88 -2.71 -22.33 2.22
CA ALA A 88 -2.19 -21.29 1.35
C ALA A 88 -1.27 -20.33 2.12
N ASN A 89 0.00 -20.24 1.72
CA ASN A 89 1.04 -19.59 2.54
C ASN A 89 1.49 -18.23 2.05
N ASP A 90 1.45 -18.00 0.73
CA ASP A 90 1.96 -16.76 0.16
C ASP A 90 1.19 -16.39 -1.09
N MET A 91 1.15 -15.09 -1.38
CA MET A 91 0.49 -14.55 -2.55
C MET A 91 1.15 -13.26 -3.00
N ALA A 92 1.19 -13.07 -4.32
CA ALA A 92 1.64 -11.82 -4.90
C ALA A 92 0.90 -11.51 -6.20
N ILE A 93 0.70 -10.22 -6.46
CA ILE A 93 0.25 -9.71 -7.76
C ILE A 93 1.50 -9.42 -8.59
N TYR A 94 1.58 -10.00 -9.79
CA TYR A 94 2.69 -9.77 -10.72
C TYR A 94 2.18 -9.65 -12.16
N GLY A 95 2.40 -8.47 -12.76
CA GLY A 95 1.82 -8.12 -14.06
C GLY A 95 0.30 -8.14 -14.00
N SER A 96 -0.34 -8.93 -14.86
CA SER A 96 -1.80 -9.08 -14.95
C SER A 96 -2.35 -10.27 -14.16
N LYS A 97 -1.58 -10.86 -13.23
CA LYS A 97 -1.91 -12.14 -12.58
C LYS A 97 -1.71 -12.08 -11.08
N VAL A 98 -2.52 -12.86 -10.36
CA VAL A 98 -2.31 -13.18 -8.95
C VAL A 98 -1.74 -14.59 -8.87
N TYR A 99 -0.63 -14.76 -8.17
CA TYR A 99 -0.02 -16.06 -7.90
C TYR A 99 -0.24 -16.39 -6.43
N VAL A 100 -0.87 -17.54 -6.16
CA VAL A 100 -1.13 -18.01 -4.80
C VAL A 100 -0.40 -19.33 -4.59
N VAL A 101 0.46 -19.37 -3.58
CA VAL A 101 1.24 -20.55 -3.20
C VAL A 101 0.45 -21.39 -2.21
N VAL A 102 0.11 -22.62 -2.59
CA VAL A 102 -0.75 -23.51 -1.80
C VAL A 102 0.04 -24.77 -1.40
N ASN A 103 0.47 -24.81 -0.14
CA ASN A 103 1.53 -25.70 0.33
C ASN A 103 1.12 -27.17 0.31
N ILE A 104 0.06 -27.53 1.05
CA ILE A 104 -0.34 -28.93 1.19
C ILE A 104 -1.01 -29.45 -0.07
N SER A 105 -1.70 -28.59 -0.81
CA SER A 105 -2.13 -28.92 -2.17
C SER A 105 -0.97 -29.09 -3.16
N SER A 106 0.24 -28.63 -2.82
CA SER A 106 1.43 -28.71 -3.65
C SER A 106 1.25 -28.02 -5.00
N THR A 107 0.67 -26.82 -4.99
CA THR A 107 0.36 -26.06 -6.21
C THR A 107 0.73 -24.59 -6.10
N VAL A 108 0.88 -23.97 -7.27
CA VAL A 108 0.78 -22.51 -7.43
C VAL A 108 -0.46 -22.25 -8.28
N GLU A 109 -1.47 -21.62 -7.67
CA GLU A 109 -2.68 -21.19 -8.36
C GLU A 109 -2.42 -19.83 -9.02
N VAL A 110 -2.64 -19.75 -10.33
CA VAL A 110 -2.44 -18.53 -11.12
C VAL A 110 -3.80 -18.04 -11.59
N ILE A 111 -4.15 -16.83 -11.19
CA ILE A 111 -5.45 -16.21 -11.39
C ILE A 111 -5.27 -14.98 -12.28
N ASP A 112 -6.20 -14.74 -13.20
CA ASP A 112 -6.28 -13.47 -13.91
C ASP A 112 -6.71 -12.36 -12.94
N PHE A 113 -5.90 -11.31 -12.85
CA PHE A 113 -6.15 -10.24 -11.90
C PHE A 113 -7.47 -9.49 -12.19
N ARG A 114 -7.81 -9.31 -13.47
CA ARG A 114 -9.00 -8.52 -13.85
C ARG A 114 -10.27 -9.29 -13.60
N THR A 115 -10.33 -10.57 -13.94
CA THR A 115 -11.58 -11.33 -13.86
C THR A 115 -11.71 -12.17 -12.58
N GLY A 116 -10.60 -12.43 -11.89
CA GLY A 116 -10.54 -13.38 -10.78
C GLY A 116 -10.59 -14.84 -11.21
N THR A 117 -10.57 -15.13 -12.53
CA THR A 117 -10.66 -16.51 -13.04
C THR A 117 -9.31 -17.21 -12.97
N SER A 118 -9.33 -18.48 -12.56
CA SER A 118 -8.20 -19.39 -12.59
C SER A 118 -7.70 -19.56 -14.03
N LEU A 119 -6.44 -19.20 -14.26
CA LEU A 119 -5.75 -19.39 -15.54
C LEU A 119 -5.04 -20.74 -15.58
N LYS A 120 -4.35 -21.10 -14.49
CA LYS A 120 -3.60 -22.34 -14.38
C LYS A 120 -3.36 -22.72 -12.93
N GLN A 121 -3.39 -24.01 -12.65
CA GLN A 121 -2.88 -24.56 -11.40
C GLN A 121 -1.59 -25.33 -11.70
N ILE A 122 -0.45 -24.72 -11.36
CA ILE A 122 0.89 -25.30 -11.59
C ILE A 122 1.14 -26.35 -10.51
N GLN A 123 1.41 -27.59 -10.90
CA GLN A 123 1.71 -28.68 -9.98
C GLN A 123 3.18 -28.59 -9.52
N MET A 124 3.39 -28.46 -8.22
CA MET A 124 4.70 -28.35 -7.59
C MET A 124 5.16 -29.71 -7.07
N GLN A 125 5.33 -30.68 -7.96
CA GLN A 125 5.69 -32.05 -7.61
C GLN A 125 7.10 -32.40 -8.09
N ALA A 126 7.76 -33.34 -7.41
CA ALA A 126 8.97 -33.96 -7.91
C ALA A 126 8.65 -35.01 -8.99
N GLU A 127 9.66 -35.47 -9.73
CA GLU A 127 9.48 -36.44 -10.82
C GLU A 127 8.85 -37.77 -10.36
N ASN A 128 9.06 -38.14 -9.10
CA ASN A 128 8.47 -39.32 -8.46
C ASN A 128 7.02 -39.08 -7.97
N GLY A 129 6.44 -37.90 -8.22
CA GLY A 129 5.10 -37.50 -7.79
C GLY A 129 5.00 -37.00 -6.35
N SER A 130 6.09 -36.90 -5.60
CA SER A 130 6.03 -36.37 -4.23
C SER A 130 5.79 -34.86 -4.22
N SER A 131 5.01 -34.39 -3.23
CA SER A 131 4.77 -32.97 -3.00
C SER A 131 6.10 -32.25 -2.67
N ARG A 132 6.36 -31.13 -3.36
CA ARG A 132 7.48 -30.25 -3.00
C ARG A 132 7.15 -29.32 -1.85
N GLN A 133 5.86 -29.17 -1.52
CA GLN A 133 5.36 -28.29 -0.45
C GLN A 133 5.87 -26.85 -0.63
N PRO A 134 5.37 -26.11 -1.64
CA PRO A 134 5.82 -24.75 -1.94
C PRO A 134 5.45 -23.78 -0.80
N ARG A 135 6.27 -22.75 -0.58
CA ARG A 135 6.18 -21.86 0.60
C ARG A 135 6.00 -20.40 0.24
N TYR A 136 7.01 -19.78 -0.35
CA TYR A 136 7.04 -18.36 -0.68
C TYR A 136 7.47 -18.14 -2.13
N ILE A 137 7.04 -17.02 -2.69
CA ILE A 137 7.28 -16.65 -4.09
C ILE A 137 7.95 -15.28 -4.20
N ALA A 138 8.90 -15.16 -5.15
CA ALA A 138 9.52 -13.90 -5.52
C ALA A 138 9.61 -13.77 -7.06
N PHE A 139 9.69 -12.55 -7.59
CA PHE A 139 9.67 -12.29 -9.03
C PHE A 139 10.86 -11.47 -9.48
N HIS A 140 11.47 -11.89 -10.58
CA HIS A 140 12.51 -11.12 -11.25
C HIS A 140 12.31 -11.22 -12.76
N LYS A 141 12.02 -10.10 -13.41
CA LYS A 141 11.71 -10.02 -14.85
C LYS A 141 10.63 -11.05 -15.20
N GLU A 142 10.76 -11.81 -16.29
CA GLU A 142 9.75 -12.75 -16.76
C GLU A 142 9.70 -14.07 -15.95
N LYS A 143 10.28 -14.11 -14.74
CA LYS A 143 10.40 -15.33 -13.93
C LYS A 143 9.85 -15.15 -12.52
N ALA A 144 9.16 -16.18 -12.06
CA ALA A 144 8.77 -16.38 -10.67
C ALA A 144 9.62 -17.48 -10.04
N TYR A 145 9.97 -17.34 -8.78
CA TYR A 145 10.83 -18.25 -8.02
C TYR A 145 10.09 -18.69 -6.77
N VAL A 146 9.90 -20.00 -6.60
CA VAL A 146 9.12 -20.55 -5.49
C VAL A 146 10.00 -21.47 -4.67
N CYS A 147 10.24 -21.11 -3.41
CA CYS A 147 10.97 -21.97 -2.49
C CYS A 147 10.04 -23.05 -1.91
N CYS A 148 10.57 -24.25 -1.71
CA CYS A 148 9.81 -25.45 -1.40
C CYS A 148 10.45 -26.21 -0.23
N TYR A 149 9.65 -26.77 0.68
CA TYR A 149 10.17 -27.46 1.87
C TYR A 149 11.02 -28.69 1.58
N ASP A 150 10.96 -29.23 0.36
CA ASP A 150 11.85 -30.31 -0.10
C ASP A 150 13.31 -29.89 -0.32
N GLY A 151 13.66 -28.62 -0.03
CA GLY A 151 15.01 -28.11 -0.18
C GLY A 151 15.32 -27.60 -1.58
N THR A 152 14.28 -27.18 -2.32
CA THR A 152 14.44 -26.69 -3.69
C THR A 152 13.84 -25.30 -3.91
N VAL A 153 14.28 -24.66 -4.99
CA VAL A 153 13.63 -23.48 -5.58
C VAL A 153 13.25 -23.84 -7.02
N ALA A 154 11.98 -23.67 -7.35
CA ALA A 154 11.47 -23.82 -8.72
C ALA A 154 11.44 -22.46 -9.41
N ARG A 155 11.89 -22.41 -10.67
CA ARG A 155 11.77 -21.24 -11.54
C ARG A 155 10.67 -21.45 -12.56
N ILE A 156 9.69 -20.55 -12.54
CA ILE A 156 8.50 -20.58 -13.38
C ILE A 156 8.58 -19.43 -14.37
N ASP A 157 8.33 -19.71 -15.64
CA ASP A 157 8.14 -18.71 -16.67
C ASP A 157 6.75 -18.05 -16.55
N THR A 158 6.69 -16.73 -16.38
CA THR A 158 5.42 -16.03 -16.07
C THR A 158 4.49 -15.88 -17.26
N THR A 159 4.98 -16.18 -18.48
CA THR A 159 4.18 -16.14 -19.72
C THR A 159 3.55 -17.50 -19.99
N SER A 160 4.38 -18.55 -20.04
CA SER A 160 3.96 -19.91 -20.35
C SER A 160 3.41 -20.67 -19.12
N LEU A 161 3.70 -20.17 -17.92
CA LEU A 161 3.31 -20.73 -16.63
C LEU A 161 3.83 -22.16 -16.43
N PHE A 162 5.03 -22.47 -16.92
CA PHE A 162 5.71 -23.74 -16.73
C PHE A 162 6.95 -23.58 -15.86
N ILE A 163 7.25 -24.62 -15.08
CA ILE A 163 8.52 -24.74 -14.37
C ILE A 163 9.60 -25.08 -15.40
N ASP A 164 10.57 -24.19 -15.60
CA ASP A 164 11.65 -24.38 -16.59
C ASP A 164 12.96 -24.87 -15.95
N ALA A 165 13.13 -24.68 -14.64
CA ALA A 165 14.31 -25.13 -13.91
C ALA A 165 14.02 -25.30 -12.43
N ILE A 166 14.81 -26.15 -11.78
CA ILE A 166 14.79 -26.35 -10.33
C ILE A 166 16.25 -26.39 -9.84
N THR A 167 16.53 -25.72 -8.72
CA THR A 167 17.84 -25.79 -8.04
C THR A 167 17.66 -26.23 -6.59
N SER A 168 18.66 -26.92 -6.06
CA SER A 168 18.73 -27.27 -4.64
C SER A 168 19.27 -26.10 -3.81
N VAL A 169 18.81 -26.02 -2.57
CA VAL A 169 19.22 -25.04 -1.55
C VAL A 169 19.36 -25.76 -0.18
N GLY A 170 19.32 -25.04 0.94
CA GLY A 170 19.32 -25.62 2.28
C GLY A 170 18.01 -26.32 2.66
N ARG A 171 17.91 -26.79 3.91
CA ARG A 171 16.81 -27.64 4.36
C ARG A 171 15.57 -26.82 4.70
N ASN A 172 14.41 -27.34 4.31
CA ASN A 172 13.09 -26.74 4.50
C ASN A 172 13.06 -25.20 4.33
N PRO A 173 13.34 -24.69 3.11
CA PRO A 173 13.19 -23.28 2.77
C PRO A 173 11.87 -22.67 3.24
N ASP A 174 11.91 -21.52 3.92
CA ASP A 174 10.73 -20.90 4.51
C ASP A 174 10.69 -19.37 4.35
N GLY A 175 11.21 -18.93 3.21
CA GLY A 175 11.22 -17.53 2.79
C GLY A 175 12.15 -17.33 1.61
N ILE A 176 11.83 -16.36 0.76
CA ILE A 176 12.64 -16.00 -0.41
C ILE A 176 12.52 -14.50 -0.67
N CYS A 177 13.63 -13.85 -0.99
CA CYS A 177 13.64 -12.49 -1.54
C CYS A 177 14.70 -12.36 -2.64
N ILE A 178 14.63 -11.25 -3.38
CA ILE A 178 15.61 -10.92 -4.42
C ILE A 178 16.35 -9.66 -3.99
N GLN A 179 17.68 -9.69 -4.12
CA GLN A 179 18.53 -8.51 -3.98
C GLN A 179 19.75 -8.68 -4.88
N ASN A 180 20.16 -7.63 -5.60
CA ASN A 180 21.37 -7.61 -6.43
C ASN A 180 21.49 -8.79 -7.42
N GLU A 181 20.45 -9.04 -8.24
CA GLU A 181 20.38 -10.16 -9.21
C GLU A 181 20.60 -11.56 -8.58
N LYS A 182 20.32 -11.70 -7.28
CA LYS A 182 20.43 -12.96 -6.54
C LYS A 182 19.16 -13.24 -5.75
N LEU A 183 18.87 -14.52 -5.55
CA LEU A 183 17.85 -15.00 -4.63
C LEU A 183 18.51 -15.26 -3.28
N TYR A 184 17.86 -14.85 -2.20
CA TYR A 184 18.22 -15.18 -0.83
C TYR A 184 17.09 -16.02 -0.23
N ILE A 185 17.42 -17.23 0.24
CA ILE A 185 16.46 -18.24 0.69
C ILE A 185 16.76 -18.62 2.13
N SER A 186 15.85 -18.32 3.06
CA SER A 186 15.96 -18.75 4.45
C SER A 186 15.68 -20.25 4.56
N ASN A 187 16.60 -21.00 5.17
CA ASN A 187 16.49 -22.45 5.33
C ASN A 187 16.16 -22.74 6.79
N SER A 188 14.91 -23.10 7.07
CA SER A 188 14.43 -23.26 8.44
C SER A 188 14.89 -24.58 9.06
N GLY A 189 14.97 -25.65 8.27
CA GLY A 189 15.08 -27.02 8.77
C GLY A 189 13.95 -27.43 9.73
N GLY A 190 12.82 -26.70 9.74
CA GLY A 190 11.78 -26.81 10.76
C GLY A 190 11.12 -28.19 10.84
N LEU A 191 11.04 -28.90 9.71
CA LEU A 191 10.46 -30.26 9.66
C LEU A 191 11.40 -31.31 10.28
N ASP A 192 12.70 -31.02 10.36
CA ASP A 192 13.72 -31.94 10.84
C ASP A 192 13.94 -31.86 12.37
N TYR A 193 13.24 -30.99 13.10
CA TYR A 193 13.46 -30.77 14.53
C TYR A 193 13.45 -32.08 15.34
N SER A 194 12.48 -32.96 15.04
CA SER A 194 12.30 -34.24 15.74
C SER A 194 13.25 -35.35 15.27
N SER A 195 13.98 -35.15 14.16
CA SER A 195 14.91 -36.13 13.58
C SER A 195 16.25 -36.23 14.33
N GLY A 196 16.51 -35.31 15.26
CA GLY A 196 17.79 -35.16 15.95
C GLY A 196 18.81 -34.29 15.21
N LEU A 197 18.50 -33.86 13.98
CA LEU A 197 19.30 -32.87 13.24
C LEU A 197 19.06 -31.43 13.72
N GLY A 198 17.95 -31.17 14.42
CA GLY A 198 17.52 -29.83 14.78
C GLY A 198 17.15 -28.98 13.57
N VAL A 199 16.96 -27.68 13.81
CA VAL A 199 16.68 -26.68 12.78
C VAL A 199 17.93 -26.36 11.95
N ASP A 200 17.72 -25.83 10.76
CA ASP A 200 18.81 -25.23 9.95
C ASP A 200 19.04 -23.79 10.42
N ASN A 201 20.15 -23.19 10.02
CA ASN A 201 20.59 -21.88 10.49
C ASN A 201 21.16 -21.00 9.39
N THR A 202 20.81 -21.29 8.14
CA THR A 202 21.45 -20.70 6.97
C THR A 202 20.49 -19.98 6.02
N VAL A 203 21.02 -19.01 5.29
CA VAL A 203 20.43 -18.44 4.07
C VAL A 203 21.23 -18.92 2.87
N SER A 204 20.57 -19.52 1.89
CA SER A 204 21.18 -19.94 0.62
C SER A 204 21.09 -18.78 -0.37
N VAL A 205 22.17 -18.51 -1.10
CA VAL A 205 22.24 -17.42 -2.08
C VAL A 205 22.39 -18.02 -3.48
N VAL A 206 21.37 -17.86 -4.31
CA VAL A 206 21.34 -18.40 -5.67
C VAL A 206 21.54 -17.27 -6.67
N ASP A 207 22.50 -17.43 -7.56
CA ASP A 207 22.71 -16.49 -8.67
C ASP A 207 21.61 -16.69 -9.71
N ILE A 208 20.89 -15.62 -10.10
CA ILE A 208 19.74 -15.73 -11.01
C ILE A 208 20.16 -16.15 -12.41
N ALA A 209 21.29 -15.64 -12.91
CA ALA A 209 21.74 -15.86 -14.27
C ALA A 209 22.11 -17.34 -14.52
N THR A 210 22.85 -17.94 -13.58
CA THR A 210 23.28 -19.34 -13.64
C THR A 210 22.27 -20.30 -13.00
N PHE A 211 21.37 -19.78 -12.17
CA PHE A 211 20.41 -20.50 -11.35
C PHE A 211 21.05 -21.60 -10.50
N LYS A 212 22.16 -21.25 -9.85
CA LYS A 212 22.94 -22.13 -8.97
C LYS A 212 23.23 -21.45 -7.64
N GLU A 213 23.24 -22.25 -6.57
CA GLU A 213 23.69 -21.78 -5.27
C GLU A 213 25.16 -21.34 -5.33
N SER A 214 25.38 -20.07 -5.04
CA SER A 214 26.68 -19.39 -5.05
C SER A 214 27.32 -19.32 -3.67
N SER A 215 26.51 -19.26 -2.60
CA SER A 215 26.99 -19.24 -1.22
C SER A 215 25.89 -19.61 -0.23
N LYS A 216 26.31 -20.00 0.98
CA LYS A 216 25.43 -20.30 2.12
C LYS A 216 25.91 -19.52 3.34
N ILE A 217 25.04 -18.69 3.91
CA ILE A 217 25.37 -17.72 4.96
C ILE A 217 24.72 -18.16 6.26
N THR A 218 25.50 -18.31 7.34
CA THR A 218 24.94 -18.62 8.67
C THR A 218 24.32 -17.37 9.28
N VAL A 219 23.03 -17.41 9.62
CA VAL A 219 22.26 -16.27 10.15
C VAL A 219 21.66 -16.52 11.53
N GLY A 220 21.67 -17.76 12.01
CA GLY A 220 21.04 -18.15 13.28
C GLY A 220 19.91 -19.16 13.06
N PRO A 221 19.48 -19.86 14.13
CA PRO A 221 18.59 -21.02 14.04
C PRO A 221 17.18 -20.69 13.55
N ASN A 222 16.62 -21.56 12.71
CA ASN A 222 15.25 -21.49 12.19
C ASN A 222 14.91 -20.16 11.49
N PRO A 223 15.68 -19.73 10.47
CA PRO A 223 15.37 -18.53 9.70
C PRO A 223 14.05 -18.71 8.95
N GLY A 224 13.17 -17.71 9.04
CA GLY A 224 11.85 -17.67 8.42
C GLY A 224 11.70 -16.48 7.48
N LYS A 225 10.93 -15.47 7.90
CA LYS A 225 10.69 -14.26 7.10
C LYS A 225 12.02 -13.61 6.69
N ILE A 226 12.13 -13.30 5.40
CA ILE A 226 13.29 -12.68 4.77
C ILE A 226 12.80 -11.63 3.78
N ILE A 227 13.32 -10.41 3.87
CA ILE A 227 12.93 -9.27 3.01
C ILE A 227 14.20 -8.52 2.59
N ALA A 228 14.24 -8.07 1.33
CA ALA A 228 15.29 -7.18 0.85
C ALA A 228 15.12 -5.79 1.48
N GLY A 229 16.21 -5.21 1.99
CA GLY A 229 16.22 -3.89 2.61
C GLY A 229 16.95 -2.84 1.77
N PRO A 230 17.02 -1.60 2.28
CA PRO A 230 17.81 -0.53 1.65
C PRO A 230 19.31 -0.85 1.64
N ASP A 231 20.08 -0.06 0.90
CA ASP A 231 21.56 -0.10 0.88
C ASP A 231 22.19 -1.47 0.59
N GLU A 232 21.56 -2.24 -0.31
CA GLU A 232 22.00 -3.60 -0.70
C GLU A 232 22.05 -4.57 0.48
N THR A 233 21.05 -4.53 1.35
CA THR A 233 20.94 -5.42 2.51
C THR A 233 19.78 -6.39 2.39
N VAL A 234 19.83 -7.46 3.18
CA VAL A 234 18.74 -8.42 3.36
C VAL A 234 18.53 -8.60 4.85
N TYR A 235 17.27 -8.55 5.29
CA TYR A 235 16.88 -8.75 6.68
C TYR A 235 16.18 -10.08 6.86
N VAL A 236 16.44 -10.75 7.99
CA VAL A 236 15.94 -12.08 8.31
C VAL A 236 15.44 -12.12 9.75
N ALA A 237 14.22 -12.62 9.93
CA ALA A 237 13.70 -13.01 11.24
C ALA A 237 14.00 -14.49 11.47
N THR A 238 14.68 -14.81 12.57
CA THR A 238 14.95 -16.20 12.98
C THR A 238 14.06 -16.58 14.14
N ARG A 239 13.50 -17.80 14.14
CA ARG A 239 12.58 -18.26 15.19
C ARG A 239 13.25 -18.88 16.42
N GLY A 240 14.58 -18.99 16.40
CA GLY A 240 15.31 -19.57 17.53
C GLY A 240 15.23 -21.09 17.55
N GLU A 241 15.84 -21.67 18.59
CA GLU A 241 15.67 -23.09 18.92
C GLU A 241 14.44 -23.33 19.81
N ASP A 242 13.98 -22.29 20.52
CA ASP A 242 12.84 -22.32 21.44
C ASP A 242 11.79 -21.24 21.09
N ILE A 243 10.87 -21.61 20.21
CA ILE A 243 9.78 -20.74 19.72
C ILE A 243 8.80 -20.40 20.85
N GLU A 244 8.53 -21.33 21.77
CA GLU A 244 7.57 -21.12 22.87
C GLU A 244 8.07 -20.06 23.86
N ALA A 245 9.38 -20.02 24.09
CA ALA A 245 10.05 -18.99 24.88
C ALA A 245 10.19 -17.65 24.14
N GLY A 246 9.92 -17.61 22.83
CA GLY A 246 10.07 -16.44 21.99
C GLY A 246 11.53 -16.08 21.70
N ASP A 247 12.38 -17.09 21.43
CA ASP A 247 13.79 -16.93 21.07
C ASP A 247 14.00 -16.36 19.64
N TYR A 248 13.23 -15.34 19.30
CA TYR A 248 13.28 -14.69 18.02
C TYR A 248 14.52 -13.82 17.88
N ASN A 249 15.03 -13.60 16.68
CA ASN A 249 16.12 -12.63 16.45
C ASN A 249 15.92 -11.91 15.12
N PHE A 250 16.48 -10.70 15.02
CA PHE A 250 16.49 -9.91 13.80
C PHE A 250 17.90 -9.72 13.28
N VAL A 251 18.11 -10.14 12.04
CA VAL A 251 19.44 -10.33 11.47
C VAL A 251 19.53 -9.59 10.14
N LYS A 252 20.63 -8.87 9.94
CA LYS A 252 20.96 -8.15 8.72
C LYS A 252 22.12 -8.86 8.01
N ILE A 253 22.01 -9.00 6.70
CA ILE A 253 23.06 -9.45 5.80
C ILE A 253 23.44 -8.26 4.89
N ASP A 254 24.71 -7.86 4.89
CA ASP A 254 25.25 -6.98 3.86
C ASP A 254 25.55 -7.81 2.60
N CYS A 255 24.87 -7.53 1.48
CA CYS A 255 24.93 -8.38 0.29
C CYS A 255 26.24 -8.24 -0.51
N ARG A 256 27.03 -7.19 -0.25
CA ARG A 256 28.33 -6.96 -0.89
C ARG A 256 29.41 -7.83 -0.26
N THR A 257 29.32 -8.03 1.05
CA THR A 257 30.35 -8.69 1.87
C THR A 257 29.91 -10.03 2.45
N ASN A 258 28.62 -10.36 2.38
CA ASN A 258 27.96 -11.45 3.11
C ASN A 258 28.15 -11.37 4.64
N LYS A 259 28.47 -10.18 5.16
CA LYS A 259 28.63 -9.96 6.60
C LYS A 259 27.26 -9.96 7.27
N VAL A 260 27.17 -10.70 8.38
CA VAL A 260 25.97 -10.81 9.20
C VAL A 260 26.10 -9.96 10.45
N THR A 261 25.08 -9.17 10.75
CA THR A 261 24.93 -8.40 12.00
C THR A 261 23.57 -8.72 12.60
N GLN A 262 23.53 -9.02 13.90
CA GLN A 262 22.28 -9.25 14.62
C GLN A 262 21.94 -8.03 15.47
N SER A 263 20.68 -7.59 15.46
CA SER A 263 20.20 -6.55 16.36
C SER A 263 19.74 -7.13 17.70
N ASN A 264 19.50 -6.27 18.68
CA ASN A 264 18.96 -6.66 19.99
C ASN A 264 17.43 -6.87 19.97
N GLU A 265 16.78 -6.79 18.81
CA GLU A 265 15.32 -6.92 18.70
C GLU A 265 14.87 -8.38 18.58
N LYS A 266 13.74 -8.68 19.23
CA LYS A 266 13.04 -9.96 19.14
C LYS A 266 11.95 -9.85 18.09
N VAL A 267 12.09 -10.56 16.97
CA VAL A 267 11.24 -10.36 15.78
C VAL A 267 10.80 -11.69 15.20
N GLN A 268 9.49 -11.94 15.23
CA GLN A 268 8.91 -13.14 14.63
C GLN A 268 8.60 -12.92 13.14
N ASN A 269 8.20 -11.71 12.78
CA ASN A 269 7.87 -11.31 11.42
C ASN A 269 7.90 -9.77 11.34
N PHE A 270 8.01 -9.23 10.14
CA PHE A 270 8.20 -7.80 9.92
C PHE A 270 7.79 -7.39 8.51
N ALA A 271 7.57 -6.09 8.35
CA ALA A 271 7.42 -5.43 7.07
C ALA A 271 8.39 -4.23 7.02
N ILE A 272 8.87 -3.88 5.83
CA ILE A 272 9.82 -2.79 5.60
C ILE A 272 9.16 -1.78 4.67
N ASP A 273 9.15 -0.52 5.11
CA ASP A 273 8.91 0.66 4.30
C ASP A 273 10.23 1.44 4.29
N GLY A 274 11.11 1.03 3.37
CA GLY A 274 12.49 1.50 3.12
C GLY A 274 13.35 1.62 4.36
N ASP A 275 13.56 2.80 4.94
CA ASP A 275 14.40 2.93 6.13
C ASP A 275 13.68 2.54 7.44
N ILE A 276 12.36 2.32 7.39
CA ILE A 276 11.54 1.98 8.56
C ILE A 276 11.10 0.52 8.46
N ALA A 277 11.30 -0.22 9.55
CA ALA A 277 10.74 -1.55 9.71
C ALA A 277 9.69 -1.58 10.83
N TYR A 278 8.57 -2.23 10.54
CA TYR A 278 7.55 -2.57 11.52
C TYR A 278 7.79 -4.01 11.96
N LEU A 279 8.24 -4.17 13.19
CA LEU A 279 8.68 -5.45 13.75
C LEU A 279 7.59 -5.97 14.68
N TYR A 280 7.03 -7.16 14.45
CA TYR A 280 6.16 -7.78 15.44
C TYR A 280 6.79 -9.01 16.08
N ASN A 281 6.40 -9.21 17.34
CA ASN A 281 6.72 -10.36 18.15
C ASN A 281 5.45 -10.88 18.82
N TYR A 282 5.38 -12.20 19.01
CA TYR A 282 4.34 -12.84 19.82
C TYR A 282 4.93 -13.95 20.69
N ASN A 283 4.71 -13.84 22.00
CA ASN A 283 5.14 -14.84 22.96
C ASN A 283 3.96 -15.77 23.31
N TYR A 284 4.07 -17.05 22.93
CA TYR A 284 3.02 -18.04 23.14
C TYR A 284 2.78 -18.38 24.62
N THR A 285 3.82 -18.27 25.45
CA THR A 285 3.73 -18.56 26.90
C THR A 285 2.94 -17.48 27.63
N THR A 286 3.24 -16.20 27.36
CA THR A 286 2.56 -15.06 28.00
C THR A 286 1.33 -14.59 27.24
N GLN A 287 1.14 -15.05 26.00
CA GLN A 287 0.11 -14.61 25.05
C GLN A 287 0.13 -13.08 24.82
N THR A 288 1.33 -12.51 24.79
CA THR A 288 1.53 -11.08 24.57
C THR A 288 2.17 -10.82 23.22
N SER A 289 1.64 -9.83 22.50
CA SER A 289 2.23 -9.31 21.27
C SER A 289 2.88 -7.95 21.52
N SER A 290 3.83 -7.59 20.65
CA SER A 290 4.38 -6.24 20.57
C SER A 290 4.66 -5.91 19.11
N ILE A 291 4.37 -4.68 18.69
CA ILE A 291 4.71 -4.17 17.37
C ILE A 291 5.54 -2.91 17.55
N LYS A 292 6.75 -2.89 17.01
CA LYS A 292 7.72 -1.79 17.14
C LYS A 292 7.99 -1.13 15.80
N MET A 293 8.47 0.10 15.85
CA MET A 293 9.08 0.78 14.70
C MET A 293 10.59 0.86 14.90
N PHE A 294 11.35 0.45 13.89
CA PHE A 294 12.80 0.37 13.93
C PHE A 294 13.41 1.06 12.71
N ASN A 295 14.42 1.89 12.92
CA ASN A 295 15.14 2.54 11.84
C ASN A 295 16.28 1.63 11.35
N LEU A 296 16.20 1.19 10.11
CA LEU A 296 17.16 0.25 9.51
C LEU A 296 18.53 0.87 9.23
N LYS A 297 18.60 2.19 9.12
CA LYS A 297 19.83 2.95 8.85
C LYS A 297 20.60 3.29 10.11
N THR A 298 19.93 3.77 11.15
CA THR A 298 20.57 4.05 12.46
C THR A 298 20.67 2.80 13.33
N GLU A 299 19.92 1.74 13.00
CA GLU A 299 19.79 0.51 13.79
C GLU A 299 19.20 0.75 15.19
N GLU A 300 18.29 1.72 15.31
CA GLU A 300 17.67 2.11 16.57
C GLU A 300 16.15 1.92 16.54
N THR A 301 15.59 1.49 17.68
CA THR A 301 14.13 1.47 17.87
C THR A 301 13.62 2.90 17.96
N ILE A 302 12.79 3.28 16.99
CA ILE A 302 12.11 4.58 16.94
C ILE A 302 10.98 4.59 17.97
N ARG A 303 10.26 3.47 18.06
CA ARG A 303 9.09 3.35 18.94
C ARG A 303 8.86 1.93 19.42
N GLU A 304 8.79 1.78 20.74
CA GLU A 304 8.58 0.49 21.43
C GLU A 304 7.17 -0.09 21.25
N ASN A 305 6.18 0.75 20.97
CA ASN A 305 4.83 0.31 20.65
C ASN A 305 4.25 1.18 19.55
N PHE A 306 4.14 0.65 18.34
CA PHE A 306 3.54 1.29 17.17
C PHE A 306 2.10 1.71 17.43
N ILE A 307 1.28 0.88 18.08
CA ILE A 307 -0.15 1.18 18.26
C ILE A 307 -0.34 2.26 19.34
N THR A 308 -0.80 3.46 18.95
CA THR A 308 -1.03 4.62 19.87
C THR A 308 -2.44 4.66 20.47
N ASP A 309 -3.41 4.07 19.79
CA ASP A 309 -4.82 4.31 20.10
C ASP A 309 -5.38 3.41 21.22
N GLY A 310 -4.62 2.40 21.62
CA GLY A 310 -5.02 1.39 22.62
C GLY A 310 -5.66 0.16 21.99
N THR A 311 -5.70 0.05 20.66
CA THR A 311 -6.16 -1.15 19.96
C THR A 311 -5.32 -2.35 20.37
N VAL A 312 -5.99 -3.40 20.85
CA VAL A 312 -5.34 -4.63 21.29
C VAL A 312 -5.38 -5.64 20.15
N ILE A 313 -4.21 -6.11 19.74
CA ILE A 313 -4.04 -7.25 18.82
C ILE A 313 -3.52 -8.41 19.65
N LYS A 314 -4.37 -9.40 19.91
CA LYS A 314 -4.04 -10.55 20.75
C LYS A 314 -3.12 -11.51 20.02
N THR A 315 -3.45 -11.85 18.78
CA THR A 315 -2.81 -12.93 18.03
C THR A 315 -2.46 -12.45 16.63
N PRO A 316 -1.44 -11.58 16.47
CA PRO A 316 -1.02 -11.14 15.15
C PRO A 316 -0.52 -12.33 14.33
N TYR A 317 -0.86 -12.37 13.05
CA TYR A 317 -0.52 -13.47 12.15
C TYR A 317 0.24 -13.01 10.91
N GLY A 318 -0.02 -11.78 10.46
CA GLY A 318 0.68 -11.12 9.36
C GLY A 318 0.80 -9.62 9.61
N ILE A 319 1.85 -9.02 9.03
CA ILE A 319 2.05 -7.58 8.97
C ILE A 319 2.47 -7.21 7.55
N ASN A 320 1.80 -6.24 6.95
CA ASN A 320 2.03 -5.80 5.58
C ASN A 320 1.90 -4.28 5.52
N ILE A 321 2.56 -3.66 4.55
CA ILE A 321 2.49 -2.22 4.31
C ILE A 321 1.85 -2.02 2.95
N ASN A 322 0.87 -1.13 2.89
CA ASN A 322 0.27 -0.75 1.63
C ASN A 322 1.25 0.15 0.86
N PRO A 323 1.76 -0.26 -0.31
CA PRO A 323 2.77 0.51 -1.04
C PRO A 323 2.24 1.82 -1.64
N TYR A 324 0.92 2.05 -1.63
CA TYR A 324 0.31 3.25 -2.19
C TYR A 324 0.01 4.32 -1.14
N SER A 325 -0.18 3.93 0.12
CA SER A 325 -0.55 4.84 1.22
C SER A 325 0.38 4.78 2.42
N ASN A 326 1.29 3.81 2.47
CA ASN A 326 2.16 3.47 3.59
C ASN A 326 1.40 3.11 4.88
N ASN A 327 0.09 2.87 4.80
CA ASN A 327 -0.70 2.34 5.91
C ASN A 327 -0.24 0.92 6.28
N VAL A 328 -0.25 0.62 7.57
CA VAL A 328 0.22 -0.65 8.13
C VAL A 328 -0.99 -1.54 8.38
N TYR A 329 -0.98 -2.70 7.73
CA TYR A 329 -2.02 -3.70 7.83
C TYR A 329 -1.55 -4.86 8.69
N ILE A 330 -2.35 -5.20 9.69
CA ILE A 330 -2.07 -6.33 10.59
C ILE A 330 -3.25 -7.27 10.57
N THR A 331 -2.97 -8.55 10.36
CA THR A 331 -3.99 -9.59 10.43
C THR A 331 -3.96 -10.28 11.78
N GLU A 332 -5.13 -10.63 12.31
CA GLU A 332 -5.31 -11.31 13.59
C GLU A 332 -5.95 -12.67 13.38
N ALA A 333 -5.31 -13.75 13.85
CA ALA A 333 -5.81 -15.12 13.72
C ALA A 333 -6.79 -15.53 14.84
N ARG A 334 -7.05 -14.66 15.82
CA ARG A 334 -7.87 -14.95 17.01
C ARG A 334 -7.35 -16.15 17.79
N ASP A 335 -8.02 -17.30 17.69
CA ASP A 335 -7.68 -18.57 18.33
C ASP A 335 -7.21 -19.65 17.34
N TYR A 336 -6.90 -19.23 16.10
CA TYR A 336 -6.49 -20.06 14.97
C TYR A 336 -7.57 -20.99 14.39
N THR A 337 -8.76 -21.01 14.98
CA THR A 337 -9.88 -21.88 14.58
C THR A 337 -11.13 -21.11 14.17
N THR A 338 -11.22 -19.85 14.59
CA THR A 338 -12.26 -18.89 14.21
C THR A 338 -11.76 -17.96 13.12
N TYR A 339 -12.70 -17.29 12.45
CA TYR A 339 -12.33 -16.35 11.39
C TYR A 339 -11.56 -15.17 11.99
N GLY A 340 -10.42 -14.90 11.38
CA GLY A 340 -9.56 -13.78 11.72
C GLY A 340 -10.03 -12.46 11.11
N ASP A 341 -9.34 -11.41 11.51
CA ASP A 341 -9.61 -10.03 11.12
C ASP A 341 -8.40 -9.40 10.44
N LEU A 342 -8.63 -8.28 9.78
CA LEU A 342 -7.60 -7.37 9.26
C LEU A 342 -7.85 -5.99 9.85
N LEU A 343 -6.78 -5.39 10.33
CA LEU A 343 -6.76 -4.07 10.93
C LEU A 343 -5.84 -3.18 10.09
N CYS A 344 -6.35 -2.02 9.68
CA CYS A 344 -5.57 -1.00 8.99
C CYS A 344 -5.22 0.12 9.97
N PHE A 345 -3.93 0.43 10.08
CA PHE A 345 -3.41 1.51 10.89
C PHE A 345 -2.73 2.55 10.00
N ASN A 346 -2.89 3.82 10.34
CA ASN A 346 -2.03 4.86 9.76
C ASN A 346 -0.58 4.73 10.26
N GLN A 347 0.35 5.48 9.67
CA GLN A 347 1.77 5.48 10.02
C GLN A 347 2.02 5.85 11.48
N GLN A 348 1.10 6.58 12.13
CA GLN A 348 1.17 6.93 13.56
C GLN A 348 0.60 5.85 14.48
N GLY A 349 0.13 4.73 13.91
CA GLY A 349 -0.34 3.55 14.61
C GLY A 349 -1.71 3.70 15.25
N GLN A 350 -2.61 4.40 14.56
CA GLN A 350 -4.01 4.51 14.93
C GLN A 350 -4.86 3.71 13.97
N LEU A 351 -5.83 2.99 14.52
CA LEU A 351 -6.74 2.19 13.76
C LEU A 351 -7.63 3.10 12.91
N MET A 352 -7.55 2.92 11.60
CA MET A 352 -8.44 3.57 10.63
C MET A 352 -9.73 2.75 10.50
N PHE A 353 -9.58 1.46 10.25
CA PHE A 353 -10.68 0.53 10.15
C PHE A 353 -10.26 -0.91 10.44
N ARG A 354 -11.26 -1.75 10.67
CA ARG A 354 -11.13 -3.20 10.88
C ARG A 354 -12.14 -3.93 10.02
N LEU A 355 -11.66 -4.86 9.21
CA LEU A 355 -12.47 -5.84 8.50
C LEU A 355 -12.55 -7.09 9.38
N ASN A 356 -13.76 -7.44 9.83
CA ASN A 356 -13.98 -8.56 10.73
C ASN A 356 -14.39 -9.83 9.98
N ASN A 357 -13.98 -10.98 10.51
CA ASN A 357 -14.36 -12.30 10.02
C ASN A 357 -14.06 -12.49 8.53
N ILE A 358 -12.80 -12.27 8.14
CA ILE A 358 -12.35 -12.34 6.74
C ILE A 358 -12.18 -13.79 6.30
N GLY A 359 -11.57 -14.62 7.14
CA GLY A 359 -11.35 -16.05 6.91
C GLY A 359 -10.42 -16.64 7.95
N LEU A 360 -10.12 -17.95 7.84
CA LEU A 360 -9.29 -18.66 8.81
C LEU A 360 -7.80 -18.35 8.60
N ASN A 361 -7.12 -17.88 9.66
CA ASN A 361 -5.68 -17.63 9.65
C ASN A 361 -5.23 -16.70 8.48
N PRO A 362 -5.71 -15.43 8.42
CA PRO A 362 -5.34 -14.48 7.38
C PRO A 362 -3.86 -14.09 7.47
N ASN A 363 -3.01 -14.47 6.50
CA ASN A 363 -1.54 -14.34 6.60
C ASN A 363 -0.93 -13.25 5.72
N THR A 364 -1.39 -13.14 4.48
CA THR A 364 -0.73 -12.34 3.44
C THR A 364 -1.74 -11.41 2.79
N ILE A 365 -1.32 -10.18 2.51
CA ILE A 365 -2.15 -9.16 1.87
C ILE A 365 -1.47 -8.72 0.58
N ALA A 366 -2.23 -8.62 -0.51
CA ALA A 366 -1.79 -7.96 -1.74
C ALA A 366 -2.69 -6.74 -2.03
N PHE A 367 -2.08 -5.67 -2.52
CA PHE A 367 -2.73 -4.39 -2.79
C PHE A 367 -2.70 -4.07 -4.29
N SER A 368 -3.74 -3.43 -4.80
CA SER A 368 -3.81 -2.98 -6.19
C SER A 368 -4.42 -1.58 -6.31
N ASP A 369 -3.78 -0.72 -7.11
CA ASP A 369 -4.30 0.59 -7.53
C ASP A 369 -5.40 0.46 -8.60
N LYS A 370 -5.61 -0.74 -9.15
CA LYS A 370 -6.62 -1.06 -10.15
C LYS A 370 -7.70 -1.93 -9.56
N ALA A 371 -8.96 -1.64 -9.91
CA ALA A 371 -10.07 -2.53 -9.61
C ALA A 371 -10.10 -3.75 -10.54
N SER A 372 -10.52 -4.89 -10.00
CA SER A 372 -10.97 -6.03 -10.77
C SER A 372 -12.29 -5.70 -11.49
N GLN A 373 -12.64 -6.48 -12.50
CA GLN A 373 -13.88 -6.44 -13.26
C GLN A 373 -14.69 -7.72 -13.00
N SER A 374 -14.60 -8.27 -11.79
CA SER A 374 -15.29 -9.51 -11.46
C SER A 374 -16.80 -9.29 -11.33
N ASN A 375 -17.61 -10.19 -11.89
CA ASN A 375 -19.08 -10.09 -11.81
C ASN A 375 -19.64 -10.26 -10.39
N ILE A 376 -18.79 -10.48 -9.38
CA ILE A 376 -19.20 -10.51 -7.97
C ILE A 376 -19.52 -9.10 -7.47
N ASP A 377 -19.04 -8.06 -8.16
CA ASP A 377 -19.35 -6.65 -7.87
C ASP A 377 -20.68 -6.18 -8.47
N ASP A 378 -21.38 -7.00 -9.27
CA ASP A 378 -22.67 -6.65 -9.88
C ASP A 378 -23.81 -6.67 -8.83
N ASN A 379 -23.72 -5.79 -7.83
CA ASN A 379 -24.90 -5.22 -7.19
C ASN A 379 -25.28 -3.98 -8.00
N ASP A 380 -26.26 -4.16 -8.88
CA ASP A 380 -26.86 -3.16 -9.78
C ASP A 380 -27.57 -1.99 -9.06
N ASP A 381 -27.34 -1.80 -7.76
CA ASP A 381 -28.10 -0.89 -6.87
C ASP A 381 -27.31 0.35 -6.40
N ASP A 382 -26.00 0.47 -6.72
CA ASP A 382 -25.16 1.59 -6.26
C ASP A 382 -24.24 2.18 -7.35
N THR A 383 -24.65 2.14 -8.63
CA THR A 383 -23.94 2.92 -9.66
C THR A 383 -24.19 4.41 -9.45
N GLU A 384 -23.28 5.10 -8.77
CA GLU A 384 -23.21 6.57 -8.77
C GLU A 384 -23.31 7.08 -10.22
N ASN A 385 -24.15 8.10 -10.46
CA ASN A 385 -24.38 8.60 -11.82
C ASN A 385 -23.09 9.25 -12.36
N PRO A 386 -22.47 8.74 -13.44
CA PRO A 386 -21.21 9.29 -13.97
C PRO A 386 -21.31 10.77 -14.37
N LEU A 387 -22.52 11.28 -14.63
CA LEU A 387 -22.75 12.67 -14.97
C LEU A 387 -22.56 13.64 -13.79
N ALA A 388 -22.53 13.12 -12.56
CA ALA A 388 -22.26 13.90 -11.36
C ALA A 388 -20.76 14.19 -11.14
N PHE A 389 -19.85 13.66 -11.97
CA PHE A 389 -18.41 13.77 -11.75
C PHE A 389 -17.69 14.47 -12.89
N ALA A 390 -16.51 15.01 -12.58
CA ALA A 390 -15.56 15.47 -13.58
C ALA A 390 -15.28 14.34 -14.59
N ASN A 391 -15.38 14.64 -15.88
CA ASN A 391 -15.30 13.64 -16.94
C ASN A 391 -14.18 13.90 -17.94
N LYS A 392 -13.44 15.00 -17.79
CA LYS A 392 -12.36 15.39 -18.71
C LYS A 392 -11.25 16.13 -17.98
N VAL A 393 -10.01 15.77 -18.27
CA VAL A 393 -8.82 16.54 -17.93
C VAL A 393 -8.43 17.37 -19.15
N TRP A 394 -8.45 18.70 -18.99
CA TRP A 394 -8.11 19.65 -20.06
C TRP A 394 -6.63 19.99 -20.09
N GLU A 395 -6.04 20.04 -18.91
CA GLU A 395 -4.62 20.30 -18.74
C GLU A 395 -4.16 19.57 -17.49
N TYR A 396 -3.00 18.95 -17.59
CA TYR A 396 -2.31 18.34 -16.46
C TYR A 396 -0.84 18.75 -16.54
N ARG A 397 -0.41 19.53 -15.56
CA ARG A 397 0.95 20.09 -15.52
C ARG A 397 1.47 19.96 -14.09
N PRO A 398 1.86 18.74 -13.67
CA PRO A 398 2.40 18.52 -12.35
C PRO A 398 3.78 19.16 -12.22
N ALA A 399 4.12 19.58 -11.01
CA ALA A 399 5.48 19.95 -10.65
C ALA A 399 6.31 18.68 -10.43
N PRO A 400 7.65 18.77 -10.38
CA PRO A 400 8.49 17.63 -10.06
C PRO A 400 8.13 17.01 -8.69
N GLY A 401 8.26 15.69 -8.57
CA GLY A 401 7.83 14.94 -7.39
C GLY A 401 8.11 13.44 -7.46
N GLN A 402 8.00 12.75 -6.33
CA GLN A 402 8.31 11.34 -6.15
C GLN A 402 7.35 10.40 -6.88
N PHE A 403 6.15 10.85 -7.23
CA PHE A 403 5.18 10.07 -8.00
C PHE A 403 5.12 10.49 -9.47
N ILE A 404 5.95 11.44 -9.90
CA ILE A 404 6.03 11.88 -11.30
C ILE A 404 6.75 10.84 -12.15
N ASN A 405 6.29 10.66 -13.39
CA ASN A 405 6.70 9.61 -14.33
C ASN A 405 6.33 8.19 -13.86
N THR A 406 5.18 8.07 -13.20
CA THR A 406 4.61 6.79 -12.76
C THR A 406 3.16 6.68 -13.20
N THR A 407 2.52 5.53 -12.92
CA THR A 407 1.08 5.38 -13.15
C THR A 407 0.25 6.39 -12.36
N THR A 408 0.71 6.83 -11.19
CA THR A 408 0.03 7.84 -10.36
C THR A 408 0.00 9.20 -11.04
N SER A 409 1.01 9.56 -11.83
CA SER A 409 1.03 10.79 -12.64
C SER A 409 0.53 10.55 -14.08
N ALA A 410 -0.31 9.53 -14.27
CA ALA A 410 -0.89 9.18 -15.58
C ALA A 410 0.15 8.91 -16.69
N TYR A 411 1.39 8.59 -16.32
CA TYR A 411 2.48 8.37 -17.28
C TYR A 411 2.77 6.88 -17.51
N LYS A 412 3.16 6.55 -18.74
CA LYS A 412 3.85 5.31 -19.12
C LYS A 412 4.93 5.67 -20.14
N ASP A 413 6.00 4.88 -20.17
CA ASP A 413 7.13 5.12 -21.06
C ASP A 413 6.69 5.36 -22.51
N GLY A 414 7.13 6.49 -23.06
CA GLY A 414 6.84 6.89 -24.44
C GLY A 414 5.50 7.60 -24.67
N PHE A 415 4.71 7.86 -23.62
CA PHE A 415 3.46 8.61 -23.76
C PHE A 415 3.70 10.04 -24.25
N THR A 416 2.90 10.46 -25.22
CA THR A 416 2.75 11.86 -25.63
C THR A 416 1.87 12.62 -24.64
N TYR A 417 1.89 13.96 -24.69
CA TYR A 417 1.06 14.77 -23.79
C TYR A 417 -0.44 14.48 -23.94
N ASP A 418 -0.92 14.25 -25.18
CA ASP A 418 -2.32 13.89 -25.42
C ASP A 418 -2.69 12.55 -24.77
N GLU A 419 -1.81 11.53 -24.86
CA GLU A 419 -2.01 10.24 -24.19
C GLU A 419 -2.00 10.36 -22.67
N ILE A 420 -1.20 11.28 -22.11
CA ILE A 420 -1.20 11.59 -20.67
C ILE A 420 -2.55 12.21 -20.27
N LEU A 421 -3.10 13.15 -21.06
CA LEU A 421 -4.42 13.73 -20.79
C LEU A 421 -5.55 12.69 -20.88
N GLU A 422 -5.46 11.76 -21.85
CA GLU A 422 -6.40 10.64 -21.96
C GLU A 422 -6.32 9.71 -20.75
N GLU A 423 -5.12 9.33 -20.33
CA GLU A 423 -4.92 8.47 -19.14
C GLU A 423 -5.32 9.20 -17.85
N ALA A 424 -5.00 10.49 -17.71
CA ALA A 424 -5.43 11.30 -16.57
C ALA A 424 -6.96 11.39 -16.51
N THR A 425 -7.62 11.60 -17.65
CA THR A 425 -9.08 11.57 -17.77
C THR A 425 -9.64 10.22 -17.32
N ARG A 426 -9.05 9.12 -17.80
CA ARG A 426 -9.44 7.76 -17.42
C ARG A 426 -9.29 7.53 -15.92
N ARG A 427 -8.21 8.01 -15.30
CA ARG A 427 -7.97 7.91 -13.85
C ARG A 427 -9.00 8.70 -13.05
N ILE A 428 -9.28 9.94 -13.42
CA ILE A 428 -10.32 10.77 -12.77
C ILE A 428 -11.70 10.12 -12.85
N GLN A 429 -12.08 9.57 -14.01
CA GLN A 429 -13.35 8.86 -14.18
C GLN A 429 -13.43 7.59 -13.33
N GLN A 430 -12.30 6.93 -13.10
CA GLN A 430 -12.16 5.76 -12.23
C GLN A 430 -11.93 6.12 -10.77
N LYS A 431 -11.93 7.41 -10.42
CA LYS A 431 -11.63 7.92 -9.07
C LYS A 431 -10.28 7.41 -8.55
N SER A 432 -9.36 7.19 -9.48
CA SER A 432 -7.99 6.78 -9.19
C SER A 432 -7.16 8.02 -8.89
N LEU A 433 -6.25 7.89 -7.93
CA LEU A 433 -5.40 9.00 -7.49
C LEU A 433 -4.54 9.55 -8.63
N ILE A 434 -4.44 10.88 -8.71
CA ILE A 434 -3.49 11.61 -9.54
C ILE A 434 -2.73 12.62 -8.68
N THR A 435 -1.40 12.56 -8.81
CA THR A 435 -0.48 13.44 -8.08
C THR A 435 -0.27 14.75 -8.82
N LEU A 436 -0.16 15.85 -8.09
CA LEU A 436 0.18 17.15 -8.67
C LEU A 436 1.67 17.50 -8.51
N GLY A 437 2.41 16.73 -7.71
CA GLY A 437 3.81 17.01 -7.35
C GLY A 437 3.92 18.23 -6.43
N GLY A 438 5.14 18.78 -6.35
CA GLY A 438 5.42 19.94 -5.50
C GLY A 438 4.61 21.21 -5.83
N PHE A 439 4.94 22.31 -5.17
CA PHE A 439 4.21 23.58 -5.31
C PHE A 439 3.92 23.96 -6.76
N GLY A 440 2.69 24.39 -7.00
CA GLY A 440 2.29 24.98 -8.26
C GLY A 440 1.91 23.95 -9.33
N GLY A 441 2.24 22.67 -9.17
CA GLY A 441 1.72 21.62 -10.03
C GLY A 441 0.19 21.58 -9.99
N TYR A 442 -0.45 21.39 -11.15
CA TYR A 442 -1.91 21.53 -11.25
C TYR A 442 -2.59 20.60 -12.26
N ILE A 443 -3.90 20.49 -12.11
CA ILE A 443 -4.82 19.83 -13.03
C ILE A 443 -6.03 20.74 -13.30
N ILE A 444 -6.53 20.73 -14.54
CA ILE A 444 -7.76 21.41 -14.97
C ILE A 444 -8.78 20.37 -15.39
N LEU A 445 -9.95 20.40 -14.75
CA LEU A 445 -11.04 19.46 -14.90
C LEU A 445 -12.28 20.14 -15.49
N GLY A 446 -12.99 19.41 -16.36
CA GLY A 446 -14.28 19.80 -16.92
C GLY A 446 -15.38 18.80 -16.58
N PHE A 447 -16.62 19.26 -16.70
CA PHE A 447 -17.82 18.52 -16.32
C PHE A 447 -18.77 18.28 -17.50
N PRO A 448 -19.58 17.21 -17.46
CA PRO A 448 -20.62 16.97 -18.47
C PRO A 448 -21.70 18.05 -18.52
N GLN A 449 -21.93 18.72 -17.39
CA GLN A 449 -22.90 19.81 -17.20
C GLN A 449 -22.28 20.85 -16.27
N PRO A 450 -22.62 22.14 -16.43
CA PRO A 450 -22.18 23.17 -15.49
C PRO A 450 -22.63 22.85 -14.06
N ILE A 451 -21.80 23.20 -13.08
CA ILE A 451 -22.14 23.10 -11.66
C ILE A 451 -22.82 24.41 -11.25
N PRO A 452 -24.11 24.39 -10.83
CA PRO A 452 -24.80 25.61 -10.43
C PRO A 452 -24.23 26.11 -9.10
N ASN A 453 -24.14 27.44 -8.96
CA ASN A 453 -23.93 28.07 -7.66
C ASN A 453 -25.27 28.16 -6.92
N VAL A 454 -25.39 27.42 -5.82
CA VAL A 454 -26.53 27.52 -4.91
C VAL A 454 -26.08 28.28 -3.67
N THR A 455 -26.43 29.56 -3.64
CA THR A 455 -25.97 30.49 -2.59
C THR A 455 -26.11 29.90 -1.18
N GLY A 456 -25.00 29.87 -0.45
CA GLY A 456 -24.91 29.37 0.92
C GLY A 456 -24.75 27.86 1.07
N GLU A 457 -25.01 27.07 0.04
CA GLU A 457 -24.80 25.61 0.03
C GLU A 457 -23.37 25.25 -0.43
N TYR A 458 -23.01 23.98 -0.33
CA TYR A 458 -21.83 23.45 -1.00
C TYR A 458 -22.19 22.95 -2.40
N ASP A 459 -21.42 23.35 -3.40
CA ASP A 459 -21.73 23.12 -4.81
C ASP A 459 -21.00 21.92 -5.39
N PHE A 460 -19.76 21.71 -4.94
CA PHE A 460 -18.94 20.59 -5.38
C PHE A 460 -18.01 20.10 -4.28
N LYS A 461 -17.49 18.89 -4.46
CA LYS A 461 -16.49 18.27 -3.59
C LYS A 461 -15.26 17.91 -4.41
N VAL A 462 -14.08 18.32 -3.93
CA VAL A 462 -12.82 17.80 -4.47
C VAL A 462 -12.42 16.61 -3.61
N ARG A 463 -12.34 15.43 -4.23
CA ARG A 463 -11.97 14.19 -3.53
C ARG A 463 -10.45 13.98 -3.65
N GLY A 464 -9.77 13.80 -2.53
CA GLY A 464 -8.32 13.55 -2.43
C GLY A 464 -8.01 12.27 -1.64
N ASN A 465 -6.85 12.25 -1.02
CA ASN A 465 -6.35 11.16 -0.18
C ASN A 465 -6.32 11.46 1.33
N ALA A 466 -6.62 12.69 1.74
CA ALA A 466 -6.42 13.14 3.10
C ALA A 466 -7.10 12.23 4.15
N TYR A 467 -6.36 11.82 5.17
CA TYR A 467 -6.90 11.12 6.33
C TYR A 467 -6.57 11.85 7.64
N TYR A 468 -7.36 11.57 8.68
CA TYR A 468 -7.10 12.09 10.02
C TYR A 468 -6.27 11.13 10.85
N ASN A 469 -5.26 11.69 11.49
CA ASN A 469 -4.63 11.17 12.68
C ASN A 469 -5.42 11.68 13.90
N LEU A 470 -6.12 10.77 14.59
CA LEU A 470 -7.03 11.08 15.72
C LEU A 470 -6.31 11.48 17.02
N LYS A 471 -4.97 11.47 17.05
CA LYS A 471 -4.12 11.86 18.19
C LYS A 471 -2.84 12.55 17.70
N THR A 472 -3.00 13.65 16.97
CA THR A 472 -1.89 14.58 16.68
C THR A 472 -1.29 15.11 18.00
N GLY A 473 -0.03 15.54 17.98
CA GLY A 473 0.66 16.04 19.17
C GLY A 473 -0.01 17.28 19.79
N THR A 474 -0.65 18.10 18.97
CA THR A 474 -1.40 19.29 19.38
C THR A 474 -2.88 19.02 19.72
N GLY A 475 -3.43 17.88 19.29
CA GLY A 475 -4.86 17.59 19.35
C GLY A 475 -5.70 18.28 18.26
N GLU A 476 -5.08 19.07 17.38
CA GLU A 476 -5.73 19.66 16.21
C GLU A 476 -5.91 18.64 15.09
N LEU A 477 -6.83 18.90 14.16
CA LEU A 477 -7.04 18.01 13.01
C LEU A 477 -5.80 18.02 12.11
N GLY A 478 -5.26 16.84 11.83
CA GLY A 478 -4.10 16.63 10.97
C GLY A 478 -3.96 15.16 10.62
N GLY A 479 -2.92 14.80 9.87
CA GLY A 479 -2.69 13.46 9.34
C GLY A 479 -1.90 13.58 8.04
N SER A 480 -2.58 13.39 6.91
CA SER A 480 -2.02 13.60 5.56
C SER A 480 -2.68 14.78 4.83
N ALA A 481 -2.80 15.94 5.48
CA ALA A 481 -3.32 17.10 4.78
C ALA A 481 -2.27 17.65 3.78
N GLU A 482 -2.60 17.60 2.49
CA GLU A 482 -1.74 18.05 1.37
C GLU A 482 -2.46 19.17 0.58
N PRO A 483 -2.65 20.35 1.20
CA PRO A 483 -3.66 21.32 0.78
C PRO A 483 -3.37 21.90 -0.62
N GLY A 484 -4.41 21.88 -1.47
CA GLY A 484 -4.40 22.48 -2.79
C GLY A 484 -5.31 23.70 -2.89
N ILE A 485 -4.90 24.72 -3.63
CA ILE A 485 -5.75 25.86 -3.95
C ILE A 485 -6.66 25.50 -5.12
N VAL A 486 -7.92 25.89 -5.01
CA VAL A 486 -8.95 25.64 -6.02
C VAL A 486 -9.28 26.94 -6.73
N PHE A 487 -9.23 26.90 -8.06
CA PHE A 487 -9.74 27.94 -8.92
C PHE A 487 -10.92 27.41 -9.71
N VAL A 488 -11.85 28.30 -10.05
CA VAL A 488 -13.03 27.96 -10.86
C VAL A 488 -13.15 28.92 -12.04
N SER A 489 -13.74 28.43 -13.12
CA SER A 489 -14.03 29.24 -14.29
C SER A 489 -15.38 28.85 -14.89
N LYS A 490 -16.07 29.84 -15.45
CA LYS A 490 -17.32 29.70 -16.21
C LYS A 490 -16.99 29.85 -17.69
N ASP A 491 -17.56 29.00 -18.54
CA ASP A 491 -17.49 29.15 -20.00
C ASP A 491 -18.41 30.29 -20.43
N VAL A 492 -17.91 31.52 -20.33
CA VAL A 492 -18.65 32.75 -20.67
C VAL A 492 -18.84 32.86 -22.18
N ASN A 493 -17.84 32.40 -22.95
CA ASN A 493 -17.84 32.54 -24.40
C ASN A 493 -18.55 31.38 -25.12
N GLY A 494 -18.85 30.28 -24.41
CA GLY A 494 -19.63 29.14 -24.89
C GLY A 494 -18.86 28.20 -25.83
N ASN A 495 -17.53 28.23 -25.80
CA ASN A 495 -16.68 27.41 -26.68
C ASN A 495 -16.34 26.03 -26.09
N GLY A 496 -16.75 25.78 -24.85
CA GLY A 496 -16.51 24.55 -24.11
C GLY A 496 -15.05 24.36 -23.69
N LYS A 497 -14.24 25.42 -23.56
CA LYS A 497 -12.81 25.36 -23.20
C LYS A 497 -12.51 26.20 -21.95
N PRO A 498 -11.48 25.82 -21.18
CA PRO A 498 -11.06 26.54 -19.98
C PRO A 498 -10.23 27.81 -20.29
N ASP A 499 -10.69 28.66 -21.20
CA ASP A 499 -9.97 29.86 -21.67
C ASP A 499 -10.59 31.21 -21.27
N ASP A 500 -11.63 31.17 -20.42
CA ASP A 500 -12.21 32.34 -19.78
C ASP A 500 -11.51 32.69 -18.44
N GLU A 501 -11.96 33.74 -17.77
CA GLU A 501 -11.38 34.23 -16.51
C GLU A 501 -11.42 33.17 -15.40
N TRP A 502 -10.35 33.09 -14.62
CA TRP A 502 -10.18 32.16 -13.51
C TRP A 502 -10.27 32.89 -12.18
N TYR A 503 -11.05 32.34 -11.26
CA TYR A 503 -11.30 32.91 -9.93
C TYR A 503 -10.79 31.96 -8.85
N GLU A 504 -9.93 32.46 -7.96
CA GLU A 504 -9.47 31.70 -6.79
C GLU A 504 -10.64 31.56 -5.80
N LEU A 505 -10.86 30.36 -5.26
CA LEU A 505 -11.76 30.19 -4.13
C LEU A 505 -11.03 30.55 -2.84
N LYS A 506 -11.61 31.47 -2.07
CA LYS A 506 -11.13 31.78 -0.72
C LYS A 506 -11.04 30.50 0.11
N GLY A 507 -9.93 30.34 0.82
CA GLY A 507 -9.79 29.37 1.90
C GLY A 507 -9.64 30.05 3.26
N SER A 508 -9.48 29.25 4.30
CA SER A 508 -9.38 29.76 5.67
C SER A 508 -8.21 30.72 5.90
N GLU A 509 -7.17 30.67 5.07
CA GLU A 509 -5.97 31.51 5.17
C GLU A 509 -5.98 32.72 4.24
N TYR A 510 -7.06 32.90 3.48
CA TYR A 510 -7.17 33.99 2.52
C TYR A 510 -7.00 35.35 3.21
N GLY A 511 -6.04 36.15 2.74
CA GLY A 511 -5.72 37.48 3.24
C GLY A 511 -4.97 37.52 4.57
N LYS A 512 -4.52 36.37 5.09
CA LYS A 512 -3.68 36.30 6.30
C LYS A 512 -2.19 36.36 5.97
N ASP A 513 -1.35 36.49 6.99
CA ASP A 513 0.11 36.38 6.87
C ASP A 513 0.61 34.94 6.68
N THR A 514 -0.30 33.96 6.72
CA THR A 514 -0.07 32.54 6.46
C THR A 514 -0.19 32.14 4.98
N GLU A 515 -0.43 33.10 4.08
CA GLU A 515 -0.36 32.93 2.63
C GLU A 515 0.65 33.90 1.99
N THR A 516 1.17 33.53 0.82
CA THR A 516 2.03 34.37 -0.02
C THR A 516 1.47 34.40 -1.44
N ARG A 517 0.82 35.51 -1.80
CA ARG A 517 0.28 35.74 -3.15
C ARG A 517 1.35 36.09 -4.16
N GLY A 518 1.12 35.72 -5.42
CA GLY A 518 2.07 35.95 -6.50
C GLY A 518 3.41 35.25 -6.23
N TYR A 519 3.38 34.14 -5.50
CA TYR A 519 4.54 33.29 -5.32
C TYR A 519 4.83 32.60 -6.65
N GLU A 520 6.10 32.61 -7.04
CA GLU A 520 6.57 32.01 -8.27
C GLU A 520 7.77 31.13 -7.94
N ILE A 521 7.76 29.90 -8.44
CA ILE A 521 8.85 28.93 -8.30
C ILE A 521 9.26 28.41 -9.67
N THR A 522 10.55 28.25 -9.87
CA THR A 522 11.12 27.63 -11.08
C THR A 522 11.90 26.39 -10.70
N TYR A 523 11.55 25.27 -11.31
CA TYR A 523 12.22 23.97 -11.17
C TYR A 523 13.15 23.73 -12.37
N TYR A 524 14.36 23.26 -12.11
CA TYR A 524 15.39 23.05 -13.12
C TYR A 524 15.64 21.57 -13.36
N ARG A 525 15.65 21.15 -14.62
CA ARG A 525 15.88 19.78 -15.03
C ARG A 525 17.24 19.29 -14.53
N PRO A 526 17.30 18.18 -13.79
CA PRO A 526 18.57 17.65 -13.31
C PRO A 526 19.40 17.06 -14.46
N ASN A 527 20.72 17.23 -14.39
CA ASN A 527 21.68 16.57 -15.28
C ASN A 527 22.83 15.99 -14.44
N PRO A 528 22.94 14.65 -14.28
CA PRO A 528 22.11 13.60 -14.89
C PRO A 528 20.67 13.54 -14.36
N ALA A 529 19.75 12.92 -15.13
CA ALA A 529 18.29 12.94 -14.87
C ALA A 529 17.86 12.33 -13.52
N ASN A 530 18.70 11.46 -12.95
CA ASN A 530 18.48 10.74 -11.70
C ASN A 530 18.98 11.50 -10.45
N GLN A 531 19.18 12.81 -10.53
CA GLN A 531 19.52 13.67 -9.41
C GLN A 531 18.28 14.36 -8.81
N ASN A 532 18.45 14.95 -7.63
CA ASN A 532 17.46 15.84 -7.02
C ASN A 532 17.13 17.02 -7.95
N VAL A 533 15.89 17.47 -7.95
CA VAL A 533 15.44 18.57 -8.82
C VAL A 533 15.60 19.89 -8.08
N PHE A 534 16.50 20.74 -8.55
CA PHE A 534 16.74 22.06 -7.96
C PHE A 534 15.56 23.01 -8.25
N TRP A 535 15.23 23.88 -7.30
CA TRP A 535 14.27 24.95 -7.50
C TRP A 535 14.72 26.26 -6.89
N LYS A 536 14.22 27.37 -7.45
CA LYS A 536 14.40 28.73 -6.94
C LYS A 536 13.09 29.51 -7.04
N ASP A 537 12.80 30.31 -6.02
CA ASP A 537 11.59 31.14 -5.99
C ASP A 537 11.86 32.64 -6.20
N ASN A 538 10.78 33.40 -6.39
CA ASN A 538 10.82 34.87 -6.55
C ASN A 538 11.05 35.64 -5.23
N LYS A 539 11.37 34.93 -4.14
CA LYS A 539 11.80 35.49 -2.84
C LYS A 539 13.27 35.20 -2.55
N GLU A 540 14.02 34.75 -3.56
CA GLU A 540 15.44 34.39 -3.48
C GLU A 540 15.73 33.16 -2.61
N ASN A 541 14.72 32.37 -2.24
CA ASN A 541 14.95 31.06 -1.62
C ASN A 541 15.23 30.02 -2.70
N GLU A 542 15.97 28.99 -2.30
CA GLU A 542 16.32 27.86 -3.14
C GLU A 542 16.25 26.56 -2.36
N GLY A 543 16.07 25.45 -3.07
CA GLY A 543 15.98 24.14 -2.47
C GLY A 543 15.91 23.03 -3.52
N TYR A 544 15.45 21.86 -3.09
CA TYR A 544 15.35 20.69 -3.95
C TYR A 544 14.04 19.94 -3.72
N ILE A 545 13.56 19.27 -4.75
CA ILE A 545 12.75 18.05 -4.59
C ILE A 545 13.74 16.90 -4.43
N LEU A 546 13.73 16.27 -3.25
CA LEU A 546 14.68 15.23 -2.87
C LEU A 546 14.23 13.86 -3.39
N ARG A 547 15.17 13.13 -4.00
CA ARG A 547 14.95 11.74 -4.35
C ARG A 547 15.06 10.84 -3.13
N ASN A 548 14.30 9.74 -3.16
CA ASN A 548 14.33 8.71 -2.13
C ASN A 548 14.62 7.33 -2.74
N SER A 549 14.78 6.31 -1.89
CA SER A 549 15.14 4.95 -2.29
C SER A 549 13.96 4.12 -2.81
N TYR A 550 12.73 4.63 -2.74
CA TYR A 550 11.49 3.91 -3.05
C TYR A 550 11.02 4.18 -4.46
N HIS A 551 11.05 5.45 -4.86
CA HIS A 551 10.62 5.90 -6.16
C HIS A 551 11.83 5.97 -7.08
N ASN A 552 12.06 4.86 -7.78
CA ASN A 552 13.27 4.60 -8.55
C ASN A 552 13.13 4.94 -10.04
N GLN A 553 12.06 5.62 -10.46
CA GLN A 553 11.92 6.12 -11.82
C GLN A 553 13.09 7.03 -12.21
N GLU A 554 13.40 7.08 -13.50
CA GLU A 554 14.59 7.71 -14.04
C GLU A 554 14.74 9.19 -13.62
N SER A 555 13.65 9.94 -13.58
CA SER A 555 13.62 11.33 -13.14
C SER A 555 12.38 11.64 -12.31
N TYR A 556 12.51 12.60 -11.39
CA TYR A 556 11.36 13.23 -10.72
C TYR A 556 10.84 14.45 -11.49
N TYR A 557 11.61 14.93 -12.47
CA TYR A 557 11.19 15.97 -13.39
C TYR A 557 10.28 15.36 -14.47
N PRO A 558 9.13 15.96 -14.82
CA PRO A 558 8.21 15.39 -15.83
C PRO A 558 8.91 15.10 -17.16
N LEU A 559 8.90 13.85 -17.61
CA LEU A 559 9.61 13.40 -18.81
C LEU A 559 8.99 13.91 -20.12
N TRP A 560 7.71 14.29 -20.09
CA TRP A 560 6.98 14.84 -21.24
C TRP A 560 7.13 16.35 -21.41
N VAL A 561 7.80 17.03 -20.47
CA VAL A 561 8.17 18.43 -20.64
C VAL A 561 9.50 18.45 -21.37
N GLU A 562 9.64 19.30 -22.41
CA GLU A 562 10.87 19.40 -23.21
C GLU A 562 11.84 20.46 -22.68
N ASP A 563 11.33 21.52 -22.04
CA ASP A 563 12.12 22.63 -21.54
C ASP A 563 13.06 22.21 -20.40
N ASP A 564 14.19 22.91 -20.23
CA ASP A 564 15.13 22.65 -19.13
C ASP A 564 14.65 23.23 -17.78
N GLU A 565 13.59 24.04 -17.78
CA GLU A 565 13.00 24.62 -16.58
C GLU A 565 11.46 24.72 -16.68
N ILE A 566 10.77 24.58 -15.55
CA ILE A 566 9.31 24.79 -15.45
C ILE A 566 9.03 25.80 -14.35
N THR A 567 8.29 26.85 -14.69
CA THR A 567 7.85 27.88 -13.74
C THR A 567 6.37 27.73 -13.43
N PHE A 568 6.03 27.81 -12.15
CA PHE A 568 4.65 27.86 -11.66
C PHE A 568 4.43 29.12 -10.84
N GLN A 569 3.22 29.67 -10.91
CA GLN A 569 2.81 30.85 -10.19
C GLN A 569 1.45 30.64 -9.52
N GLY A 570 1.30 31.13 -8.30
CA GLY A 570 0.03 31.14 -7.59
C GLY A 570 0.14 31.67 -6.17
N THR A 571 -0.78 31.26 -5.31
CA THR A 571 -0.76 31.56 -3.88
C THR A 571 -0.11 30.38 -3.13
N ARG A 572 0.90 30.65 -2.30
CA ARG A 572 1.57 29.65 -1.45
C ARG A 572 1.05 29.73 -0.03
N LEU A 573 0.57 28.61 0.51
CA LEU A 573 0.25 28.46 1.92
C LEU A 573 1.52 28.22 2.74
N LYS A 574 1.45 28.56 4.03
CA LYS A 574 2.50 28.19 4.98
C LYS A 574 2.67 26.67 5.04
N ASP A 575 3.85 26.23 5.43
CA ASP A 575 4.13 24.82 5.68
C ASP A 575 3.22 24.30 6.80
N ASN A 576 2.54 23.17 6.54
CA ASN A 576 1.56 22.59 7.45
C ASN A 576 2.02 21.23 8.01
N ALA A 577 3.08 20.62 7.47
CA ALA A 577 3.61 19.38 8.01
C ALA A 577 4.61 19.63 9.14
N VAL A 578 4.49 18.87 10.23
CA VAL A 578 5.38 18.95 11.40
C VAL A 578 5.90 17.57 11.76
N LEU A 579 7.19 17.46 12.07
CA LEU A 579 7.80 16.22 12.55
C LEU A 579 7.46 16.00 14.03
N GLU A 580 6.65 14.99 14.32
CA GLU A 580 6.23 14.62 15.67
C GLU A 580 6.54 13.14 15.94
N ASN A 581 7.27 12.84 17.03
CA ASN A 581 7.64 11.47 17.41
C ASN A 581 8.29 10.64 16.27
N GLY A 582 9.07 11.29 15.42
CA GLY A 582 9.77 10.64 14.30
C GLY A 582 8.93 10.44 13.04
N LEU A 583 7.69 10.96 12.99
CA LEU A 583 6.81 10.91 11.82
C LEU A 583 6.29 12.31 11.46
N TRP A 584 6.18 12.60 10.18
CA TRP A 584 5.57 13.85 9.73
C TRP A 584 4.04 13.77 9.81
N VAL A 585 3.43 14.87 10.24
CA VAL A 585 1.97 15.04 10.35
C VAL A 585 1.60 16.33 9.63
N GLY A 586 0.84 16.23 8.54
CA GLY A 586 0.26 17.36 7.82
C GLY A 586 -1.00 17.86 8.53
N TYR A 587 -0.96 19.06 9.08
CA TYR A 587 -2.12 19.67 9.76
C TYR A 587 -3.12 20.25 8.78
N CYS A 588 -4.40 20.08 9.09
CA CYS A 588 -5.48 20.59 8.27
C CYS A 588 -5.62 22.10 8.47
N TYR A 589 -5.75 22.82 7.37
CA TYR A 589 -6.35 24.15 7.38
C TYR A 589 -7.86 24.03 7.65
N PRO A 590 -8.53 25.02 8.26
CA PRO A 590 -9.95 24.89 8.60
C PRO A 590 -10.94 24.59 7.45
N TRP A 591 -10.76 25.15 6.24
CA TRP A 591 -11.65 24.94 5.09
C TRP A 591 -11.07 25.56 3.79
N GLY A 592 -11.64 25.16 2.64
CA GLY A 592 -11.42 25.82 1.35
C GLY A 592 -10.18 25.39 0.57
N TYR A 593 -9.61 24.24 0.91
CA TYR A 593 -8.46 23.67 0.21
C TYR A 593 -8.71 22.22 -0.18
N ALA A 594 -8.28 21.84 -1.37
CA ALA A 594 -8.35 20.46 -1.86
C ALA A 594 -7.40 19.59 -1.02
N ASP A 595 -7.73 18.31 -0.88
CA ASP A 595 -6.88 17.32 -0.19
C ASP A 595 -6.40 17.73 1.21
N ASN A 596 -7.22 18.53 1.88
CA ASN A 596 -6.93 19.08 3.19
C ASN A 596 -7.72 18.38 4.30
N HIS A 597 -8.88 17.81 3.97
CA HIS A 597 -9.72 17.02 4.86
C HIS A 597 -10.20 15.74 4.17
N PRO A 598 -10.49 14.66 4.92
CA PRO A 598 -11.04 13.44 4.36
C PRO A 598 -12.34 13.68 3.59
N ASN A 599 -12.54 12.90 2.53
CA ASN A 599 -13.68 13.00 1.61
C ASN A 599 -15.06 12.84 2.28
N THR A 600 -15.10 12.26 3.49
CA THR A 600 -16.32 12.10 4.31
C THR A 600 -16.64 13.31 5.18
N LYS A 601 -15.80 14.36 5.15
CA LYS A 601 -15.93 15.56 5.97
C LYS A 601 -16.31 16.77 5.13
N GLU A 602 -17.05 17.68 5.76
CA GLU A 602 -17.53 18.92 5.15
C GLU A 602 -16.38 19.79 4.61
N GLY A 603 -15.19 19.75 5.24
CA GLY A 603 -14.02 20.51 4.80
C GLY A 603 -13.45 20.11 3.42
N SER A 604 -13.93 19.02 2.82
CA SER A 604 -13.64 18.63 1.42
C SER A 604 -14.59 19.26 0.39
N ASN A 605 -15.63 19.98 0.86
CA ASN A 605 -16.63 20.61 0.02
C ASN A 605 -16.30 22.08 -0.25
N PHE A 606 -16.78 22.59 -1.38
CA PHE A 606 -16.51 23.94 -1.87
C PHE A 606 -17.79 24.67 -2.21
N LYS A 607 -17.76 25.99 -1.99
CA LYS A 607 -18.81 26.91 -2.42
C LYS A 607 -18.26 27.78 -3.54
N ILE A 608 -19.03 27.93 -4.61
CA ILE A 608 -18.70 28.84 -5.71
C ILE A 608 -18.76 30.30 -5.21
N ASP A 609 -19.58 30.59 -4.20
CA ASP A 609 -19.61 31.88 -3.48
C ASP A 609 -18.24 32.33 -2.91
N TRP A 610 -17.28 31.42 -2.78
CA TRP A 610 -15.92 31.76 -2.33
C TRP A 610 -15.04 32.37 -3.42
N ALA A 611 -15.49 32.36 -4.68
CA ALA A 611 -14.75 32.85 -5.83
C ALA A 611 -14.48 34.36 -5.76
N VAL A 612 -13.24 34.74 -6.04
CA VAL A 612 -12.82 36.14 -6.14
C VAL A 612 -12.01 36.45 -7.37
N ASP A 613 -12.15 37.68 -7.85
CA ASP A 613 -11.31 38.25 -8.91
C ASP A 613 -9.88 38.54 -8.43
N SER A 614 -9.03 38.98 -9.35
CA SER A 614 -7.64 39.38 -9.07
C SER A 614 -7.49 40.53 -8.04
N ASN A 615 -8.55 41.28 -7.77
CA ASN A 615 -8.60 42.36 -6.77
C ASN A 615 -9.15 41.89 -5.42
N GLY A 616 -9.60 40.63 -5.30
CA GLY A 616 -10.24 40.07 -4.11
C GLY A 616 -11.73 40.38 -3.96
N THR A 617 -12.36 40.94 -4.99
CA THR A 617 -13.80 41.20 -5.06
C THR A 617 -14.56 39.90 -5.33
N PRO A 618 -15.72 39.65 -4.68
CA PRO A 618 -16.56 38.49 -5.02
C PRO A 618 -16.87 38.42 -6.52
N ALA A 619 -16.74 37.23 -7.11
CA ALA A 619 -16.95 37.02 -8.54
C ALA A 619 -18.43 36.87 -8.94
N ASP A 620 -19.33 36.60 -7.99
CA ASP A 620 -20.78 36.46 -8.17
C ASP A 620 -21.18 35.54 -9.35
N LEU A 621 -20.52 34.39 -9.46
CA LEU A 621 -20.79 33.39 -10.50
C LEU A 621 -22.11 32.65 -10.21
N ASP A 622 -22.94 32.45 -11.24
CA ASP A 622 -24.18 31.65 -11.18
C ASP A 622 -23.92 30.15 -11.41
N GLN A 623 -22.81 29.80 -12.06
CA GLN A 623 -22.35 28.44 -12.31
C GLN A 623 -20.85 28.42 -12.65
N ILE A 624 -20.27 27.22 -12.67
CA ILE A 624 -18.91 26.97 -13.17
C ILE A 624 -18.89 25.79 -14.13
N ASP A 625 -17.93 25.79 -15.05
CA ASP A 625 -17.74 24.75 -16.07
C ASP A 625 -16.40 24.03 -15.88
N PHE A 626 -15.44 24.69 -15.22
CA PHE A 626 -14.10 24.17 -15.01
C PHE A 626 -13.62 24.39 -13.58
N VAL A 627 -12.83 23.45 -13.10
CA VAL A 627 -12.15 23.50 -11.80
C VAL A 627 -10.66 23.25 -12.04
N LYS A 628 -9.81 24.13 -11.52
CA LYS A 628 -8.36 23.95 -11.47
C LYS A 628 -7.94 23.72 -10.03
N ILE A 629 -7.13 22.70 -9.78
CA ILE A 629 -6.57 22.38 -8.46
C ILE A 629 -5.06 22.45 -8.56
N MET A 630 -4.42 23.14 -7.62
CA MET A 630 -2.97 23.40 -7.63
C MET A 630 -2.36 23.12 -6.25
N THR A 631 -1.24 22.41 -6.18
CA THR A 631 -0.50 22.20 -4.92
C THR A 631 -0.10 23.53 -4.29
N ALA A 632 -0.48 23.76 -3.04
CA ALA A 632 -0.36 25.07 -2.39
C ALA A 632 0.87 25.22 -1.50
N VAL A 633 1.57 24.13 -1.17
CA VAL A 633 2.69 24.11 -0.22
C VAL A 633 3.98 23.74 -0.95
N ASN A 634 5.08 24.38 -0.57
CA ASN A 634 6.44 23.98 -0.97
C ASN A 634 7.18 23.50 0.28
N GLN A 635 7.03 22.22 0.63
CA GLN A 635 7.61 21.63 1.84
C GLN A 635 8.09 20.20 1.57
N ASP A 636 9.26 19.86 2.10
CA ASP A 636 9.77 18.49 2.19
C ASP A 636 9.46 17.93 3.59
N ALA A 637 8.80 16.77 3.63
CA ALA A 637 8.45 16.02 4.82
C ALA A 637 9.35 14.78 5.00
N GLY A 638 10.66 14.94 4.73
CA GLY A 638 11.68 13.92 4.97
C GLY A 638 11.39 12.60 4.26
N GLN A 639 11.14 11.52 5.02
CA GLN A 639 10.85 10.19 4.46
C GLN A 639 9.55 10.14 3.65
N MET A 640 8.60 11.05 3.91
CA MET A 640 7.36 11.15 3.12
C MET A 640 7.56 11.87 1.79
N GLY A 641 8.73 12.47 1.55
CA GLY A 641 9.02 13.25 0.34
C GLY A 641 8.38 14.63 0.35
N GLU A 642 8.17 15.19 -0.83
CA GLU A 642 7.47 16.46 -0.99
C GLU A 642 5.98 16.35 -0.65
N ILE A 643 5.40 17.41 -0.08
CA ILE A 643 3.94 17.53 0.04
C ILE A 643 3.36 17.79 -1.35
N SER A 644 2.45 16.92 -1.77
CA SER A 644 1.81 16.96 -3.09
C SER A 644 0.30 16.86 -2.92
N THR A 645 -0.45 17.82 -3.45
CA THR A 645 -1.91 17.66 -3.47
C THR A 645 -2.29 16.49 -4.36
N GLU A 646 -3.07 15.57 -3.83
CA GLU A 646 -3.55 14.40 -4.57
C GLU A 646 -5.04 14.54 -4.88
N VAL A 647 -5.42 14.20 -6.11
CA VAL A 647 -6.79 14.34 -6.61
C VAL A 647 -7.31 12.98 -7.10
N THR A 648 -8.51 12.60 -6.72
CA THR A 648 -9.18 11.39 -7.26
C THR A 648 -10.26 11.77 -8.25
N THR A 649 -11.09 12.77 -7.93
CA THR A 649 -12.12 13.33 -8.82
C THR A 649 -12.73 14.59 -8.22
N VAL A 650 -13.64 15.24 -8.96
CA VAL A 650 -14.51 16.30 -8.46
C VAL A 650 -15.97 15.91 -8.69
N GLU A 651 -16.79 16.07 -7.66
CA GLU A 651 -18.20 15.69 -7.63
C GLU A 651 -19.09 16.93 -7.57
N ASN A 652 -20.09 17.02 -8.45
CA ASN A 652 -21.17 17.99 -8.43
C ASN A 652 -22.23 17.55 -7.40
N LEU A 653 -22.38 18.32 -6.32
CA LEU A 653 -23.28 17.98 -5.21
C LEU A 653 -24.75 18.29 -5.49
N HIS A 654 -25.04 19.03 -6.57
CA HIS A 654 -26.39 19.40 -6.99
C HIS A 654 -26.96 18.51 -8.09
N PHE A 655 -26.24 17.45 -8.47
CA PHE A 655 -26.71 16.51 -9.47
C PHE A 655 -27.85 15.64 -8.90
N LYS A 656 -29.06 15.78 -9.44
CA LYS A 656 -30.22 14.97 -9.02
C LYS A 656 -30.06 13.53 -9.54
N LYS A 657 -30.11 12.56 -8.61
CA LYS A 657 -30.19 11.12 -8.95
C LYS A 657 -31.40 10.81 -9.82
#